data_AF-A0A954P4A6-F1
#
_entry.id   AF-A0A954P4A6-F1
#
_cell.length_a   1.000
_cell.length_b   1.000
_cell.length_c   1.000
_cell.angle_alpha   90.00
_cell.angle_beta   90.00
_cell.angle_gamma   90.00
#
_symmetry.space_group_name_H-M   'P 1'
#
loop_
_entity.id
_entity.type
_entity.pdbx_description
1 polymer ?
#
loop_
_entity_poly.entity_id
_entity_poly.type
_entity_poly.pdbx_seq_one_letter_code
_entity_poly.pdbx_strand_id
1 'polypeptide(L)'
;MNIVIVTNTYRPHHSVAARVVESYVEAYRQQGDQVLVLAPEFDGAPEEDADTIRFPAIPDFQGSDFAASVPLTPGGTQRLDDFAPDIIHAFQPFLLGATALRIAVSYDIPLVFTHHTRYEHGYAPADSPMLQRFVAELAVGYCNLADAVIVPHSSVATVLLDRGVTSTIEVIPPGIPAEPDRSADGATIRQQLQIPSSAFVVGHICQRSSVRDDRFISRSLREFLGRNRDAHVLLLGNADRQQAIRDQLASHPQAARVHCLPDGDRASIPASYAAMDVLLAGATEDMSGHVLLEALAAGVPTVTVDAPERRQLIEDGRNGLLLPSASPSRCVAALTGLMRMPPAERDQWSQQARATADRLSLAASAGQTRQLYARLKEASAIPKEIERSQWESIRTRIETEWAIWSKRTRAAGAGIRGERHPSRVPVLRHFYSMWRSFRRWSSRREWSVKLLDLPVSQGTADEPGLILLQIDGLARRQFEHALKKHRLPFLSRLIRKEGYRTHTMYSGLPSTTPAVLAELFYGVQQAVPAFGFRDHRSGRVVEMFHPGMAATIQHELEEQGEGLLDGGTAYSGIYSGGADESSFCPATTGWRNFEDITMWRRILLFLLNLMSLLRIACLAVIELFVSMGDAVRGIVKGRDFWRELFFIPRRIIVNVGLRELIAIGVEADVTRGIPAIHANFLGYDENSHRRGPDALFAHFTLRGIDRAIHRIWNAAHASGRRDYHLWIMSDHGQQHTKPYTHEYGRKLGDAVTAFYRRYTRSQAVPAADSQQQSQEQPQNELRRANWLFGKSQGQEAVFSWLQSDRNEDEPTTVAIGPLGYLYWPDPLESAGYDRIAAGLLEEVGVPLVLADVEGTVWAWNAAGRFRMPDEVSSILPADHPHLDQVAADLTSLCRHPDAGEFMLSGWRSGQLPISFVPENGAHGGPGPDETSGFILIPPDAPLPDLTTVKLRPCELRQMGLRTLRRQASPRHAAGHGNRSFRLATYNVHSCIGLDGRLSPRRIARVLAAAAPDIVALQELDVGRRRSEFVDQATQIAEALNMQLHFHSSFQVEEEEYGNAILSRFPLHLKQAGGLPGSHPGQEPRGALWVEIDIEGTSLQVINTHLGLSPVERMRQVAELLGPEWLSHPDCTSPVILCGDFNAGPRSRMYDEITRKLYDVQLAVEGHKPQRTWFSRAPVRRIDHVFADRSLHVSQVSVPRTRLARTASDHFPLVVDFELEAAERPHHDSAAVEERDPASVS
;
A
#
# COMPACT_ATOMS: atom_id res chain seq x y z
N MET A 1 28.62 27.95 -9.72
CA MET A 1 27.63 26.92 -9.33
C MET A 1 28.29 25.98 -8.36
N ASN A 2 27.51 25.37 -7.45
CA ASN A 2 28.02 24.42 -6.45
C ASN A 2 27.79 22.99 -6.96
N ILE A 3 28.83 22.35 -7.49
CA ILE A 3 28.75 21.06 -8.17
C ILE A 3 29.28 19.97 -7.25
N VAL A 4 28.46 18.94 -7.01
CA VAL A 4 28.91 17.72 -6.32
C VAL A 4 29.23 16.65 -7.35
N ILE A 5 30.46 16.15 -7.36
CA ILE A 5 30.91 15.06 -8.23
C ILE A 5 31.01 13.78 -7.43
N VAL A 6 30.44 12.68 -7.94
CA VAL A 6 30.48 11.37 -7.29
C VAL A 6 31.21 10.37 -8.16
N THR A 7 32.25 9.75 -7.60
CA THR A 7 33.11 8.77 -8.29
C THR A 7 33.55 7.67 -7.33
N ASN A 8 33.69 6.44 -7.83
CA ASN A 8 34.29 5.30 -7.13
C ASN A 8 35.81 5.26 -7.28
N THR A 9 36.42 6.11 -8.09
CA THR A 9 37.88 6.22 -8.25
C THR A 9 38.30 7.68 -8.33
N TYR A 10 39.25 8.09 -7.50
CA TYR A 10 39.79 9.45 -7.44
C TYR A 10 41.21 9.44 -6.85
N ARG A 11 41.96 10.56 -6.96
CA ARG A 11 43.32 10.68 -6.41
C ARG A 11 43.38 10.16 -4.96
N PRO A 12 44.43 9.41 -4.56
CA PRO A 12 45.70 9.16 -5.25
C PRO A 12 45.67 8.01 -6.28
N HIS A 13 44.53 7.35 -6.49
CA HIS A 13 44.45 6.18 -7.36
C HIS A 13 44.66 6.54 -8.86
N HIS A 14 45.65 5.95 -9.52
CA HIS A 14 46.11 6.30 -10.87
C HIS A 14 45.38 5.55 -12.00
N SER A 15 44.04 5.59 -12.03
CA SER A 15 43.27 5.01 -13.15
C SER A 15 42.86 6.05 -14.20
N VAL A 16 42.57 5.59 -15.42
CA VAL A 16 42.07 6.46 -16.51
C VAL A 16 40.79 7.18 -16.10
N ALA A 17 39.88 6.49 -15.41
CA ALA A 17 38.64 7.07 -14.90
C ALA A 17 38.90 8.16 -13.84
N ALA A 18 39.84 7.93 -12.91
CA ALA A 18 40.20 8.93 -11.91
C ALA A 18 40.76 10.22 -12.56
N ARG A 19 41.61 10.06 -13.59
CA ARG A 19 42.17 11.19 -14.35
C ARG A 19 41.12 12.00 -15.11
N VAL A 20 40.12 11.34 -15.68
CA VAL A 20 39.01 12.04 -16.36
C VAL A 20 38.24 12.90 -15.36
N VAL A 21 37.83 12.33 -14.23
CA VAL A 21 37.08 13.05 -13.20
C VAL A 21 37.86 14.26 -12.70
N GLU A 22 39.15 14.07 -12.40
CA GLU A 22 40.08 15.12 -12.00
C GLU A 22 40.18 16.26 -13.02
N SER A 23 40.29 15.93 -14.30
CA SER A 23 40.34 16.92 -15.38
C SER A 23 39.06 17.75 -15.45
N TYR A 24 37.89 17.11 -15.28
CA TYR A 24 36.61 17.81 -15.22
C TYR A 24 36.49 18.70 -13.96
N VAL A 25 36.95 18.23 -12.79
CA VAL A 25 37.00 19.03 -11.55
C VAL A 25 37.82 20.31 -11.77
N GLU A 26 39.02 20.19 -12.36
CA GLU A 26 39.89 21.33 -12.66
C GLU A 26 39.25 22.28 -13.68
N ALA A 27 38.65 21.74 -14.75
CA ALA A 27 37.98 22.55 -15.77
C ALA A 27 36.79 23.34 -15.20
N TYR A 28 35.95 22.73 -14.36
CA TYR A 28 34.84 23.42 -13.71
C TYR A 28 35.32 24.53 -12.76
N ARG A 29 36.41 24.29 -12.01
CA ARG A 29 37.03 25.31 -11.15
C ARG A 29 37.60 26.48 -11.94
N GLN A 30 38.28 26.21 -13.06
CA GLN A 30 38.78 27.26 -13.96
C GLN A 30 37.65 28.11 -14.55
N GLN A 31 36.46 27.53 -14.74
CA GLN A 31 35.27 28.26 -15.18
C GLN A 31 34.56 29.01 -14.02
N GLY A 32 35.10 28.97 -12.80
CA GLY A 32 34.59 29.70 -11.63
C GLY A 32 33.52 28.94 -10.83
N ASP A 33 33.37 27.62 -11.02
CA ASP A 33 32.46 26.79 -10.22
C ASP A 33 33.13 26.25 -8.95
N GLN A 34 32.34 26.09 -7.89
CA GLN A 34 32.77 25.41 -6.67
C GLN A 34 32.49 23.92 -6.83
N VAL A 35 33.47 23.06 -6.55
CA VAL A 35 33.36 21.62 -6.80
C VAL A 35 33.76 20.83 -5.57
N LEU A 36 32.81 20.02 -5.07
CA LEU A 36 32.98 19.08 -3.97
C LEU A 36 32.95 17.65 -4.51
N VAL A 37 33.97 16.85 -4.20
CA VAL A 37 34.10 15.47 -4.69
C VAL A 37 33.74 14.46 -3.60
N LEU A 38 32.90 13.48 -3.91
CA LEU A 38 32.56 12.33 -3.08
C LEU A 38 33.29 11.11 -3.66
N ALA A 39 34.28 10.60 -2.93
CA ALA A 39 35.18 9.54 -3.40
C ALA A 39 35.48 8.52 -2.29
N PRO A 40 35.94 7.30 -2.60
CA PRO A 40 36.38 6.37 -1.58
C PRO A 40 37.73 6.78 -0.96
N GLU A 41 37.96 6.29 0.25
CA GLU A 41 39.23 6.34 0.94
C GLU A 41 40.17 5.28 0.37
N PHE A 42 41.39 5.69 0.03
CA PHE A 42 42.46 4.84 -0.49
C PHE A 42 43.73 5.07 0.32
N ASP A 43 44.60 4.05 0.39
CA ASP A 43 45.92 4.18 1.01
C ASP A 43 46.73 5.31 0.36
N GLY A 44 47.27 6.20 1.19
CA GLY A 44 48.02 7.39 0.74
C GLY A 44 47.16 8.61 0.39
N ALA A 45 45.86 8.61 0.71
CA ALA A 45 45.04 9.81 0.61
C ALA A 45 45.52 10.89 1.61
N PRO A 46 45.56 12.18 1.20
CA PRO A 46 45.96 13.27 2.10
C PRO A 46 44.97 13.42 3.28
N GLU A 47 45.48 13.65 4.49
CA GLU A 47 44.67 13.75 5.73
C GLU A 47 43.69 14.94 5.71
N GLU A 48 43.99 16.02 4.98
CA GLU A 48 43.11 17.18 4.80
C GLU A 48 42.89 17.50 3.31
N ASP A 49 41.76 17.03 2.77
CA ASP A 49 41.27 17.38 1.42
C ASP A 49 39.97 18.19 1.59
N ALA A 50 40.09 19.52 1.65
CA ALA A 50 38.97 20.44 1.92
C ALA A 50 37.85 20.35 0.87
N ASP A 51 38.16 19.86 -0.32
CA ASP A 51 37.21 19.75 -1.43
C ASP A 51 36.78 18.32 -1.72
N THR A 52 37.20 17.35 -0.90
CA THR A 52 36.82 15.94 -1.07
C THR A 52 36.29 15.34 0.23
N ILE A 53 35.17 14.63 0.14
CA ILE A 53 34.61 13.82 1.20
C ILE A 53 34.93 12.36 0.89
N ARG A 54 35.69 11.72 1.77
CA ARG A 54 36.17 10.34 1.63
C ARG A 54 35.24 9.34 2.34
N PHE A 55 34.92 8.23 1.68
CA PHE A 55 34.11 7.14 2.24
C PHE A 55 34.94 5.88 2.50
N PRO A 56 34.76 5.20 3.64
CA PRO A 56 35.41 3.91 3.89
C PRO A 56 35.10 2.90 2.78
N ALA A 57 36.14 2.25 2.25
CA ALA A 57 36.00 1.32 1.15
C ALA A 57 36.89 0.08 1.31
N ILE A 58 36.43 -1.03 0.75
CA ILE A 58 37.20 -2.27 0.67
C ILE A 58 38.03 -2.23 -0.63
N PRO A 59 39.37 -2.21 -0.56
CA PRO A 59 40.23 -2.21 -1.75
C PRO A 59 40.17 -3.56 -2.49
N ASP A 60 40.53 -3.55 -3.78
CA ASP A 60 40.74 -4.73 -4.63
C ASP A 60 39.52 -5.67 -4.77
N PHE A 61 38.32 -5.10 -4.93
CA PHE A 61 37.09 -5.87 -5.03
C PHE A 61 37.02 -6.66 -6.35
N GLN A 62 37.09 -8.00 -6.26
CA GLN A 62 37.12 -8.95 -7.38
C GLN A 62 38.28 -8.76 -8.37
N GLY A 63 39.46 -8.29 -7.93
CA GLY A 63 40.63 -8.12 -8.81
C GLY A 63 40.45 -6.99 -9.84
N SER A 64 39.62 -6.00 -9.52
CA SER A 64 39.39 -4.80 -10.33
C SER A 64 39.98 -3.57 -9.64
N ASP A 65 40.30 -2.53 -10.42
CA ASP A 65 40.79 -1.23 -9.93
C ASP A 65 39.77 -0.45 -9.06
N PHE A 66 38.62 -1.04 -8.72
CA PHE A 66 37.52 -0.39 -7.98
C PHE A 66 37.48 -0.82 -6.51
N ALA A 67 37.25 0.15 -5.61
CA ALA A 67 37.00 -0.13 -4.19
C ALA A 67 35.50 -0.23 -3.90
N ALA A 68 35.08 -1.24 -3.14
CA ALA A 68 33.70 -1.39 -2.71
C ALA A 68 33.43 -0.53 -1.48
N SER A 69 32.85 0.66 -1.69
CA SER A 69 32.49 1.59 -0.61
C SER A 69 31.38 1.02 0.27
N VAL A 70 31.55 1.06 1.60
CA VAL A 70 30.52 0.63 2.54
C VAL A 70 29.40 1.68 2.50
N PRO A 71 28.15 1.30 2.16
CA PRO A 71 27.04 2.23 2.06
C PRO A 71 26.50 2.58 3.45
N LEU A 72 27.32 3.21 4.29
CA LEU A 72 26.83 3.96 5.43
C LEU A 72 26.12 5.20 4.88
N THR A 73 24.83 5.30 5.17
CA THR A 73 24.07 6.51 4.87
C THR A 73 24.65 7.62 5.74
N PRO A 74 25.20 8.72 5.20
CA PRO A 74 25.54 9.85 6.06
C PRO A 74 24.22 10.47 6.50
N GLY A 75 23.88 10.30 7.77
CA GLY A 75 23.08 11.30 8.44
C GLY A 75 23.93 12.56 8.49
N GLY A 76 23.53 13.61 7.74
CA GLY A 76 24.03 14.97 7.89
C GLY A 76 25.55 15.11 7.96
N THR A 77 26.28 14.90 6.87
CA THR A 77 27.61 15.51 6.79
C THR A 77 27.39 17.01 6.64
N GLN A 78 27.54 17.75 7.73
CA GLN A 78 27.43 19.21 7.81
C GLN A 78 28.10 19.92 6.60
N ARG A 79 29.19 19.37 6.07
CA ARG A 79 29.88 19.85 4.85
C ARG A 79 29.01 19.89 3.58
N LEU A 80 28.09 18.95 3.38
CA LEU A 80 27.16 18.98 2.23
C LEU A 80 26.07 20.03 2.44
N ASP A 81 25.60 20.21 3.67
CA ASP A 81 24.65 21.27 4.03
C ASP A 81 25.28 22.66 3.85
N ASP A 82 26.52 22.83 4.34
CA ASP A 82 27.31 24.07 4.22
C ASP A 82 27.65 24.39 2.75
N PHE A 83 27.91 23.35 1.94
CA PHE A 83 28.23 23.53 0.52
C PHE A 83 27.03 23.94 -0.32
N ALA A 84 25.79 23.65 0.14
CA ALA A 84 24.54 23.97 -0.55
C ALA A 84 24.57 23.63 -2.06
N PRO A 85 24.57 22.33 -2.41
CA PRO A 85 24.78 21.88 -3.79
C PRO A 85 23.66 22.34 -4.72
N ASP A 86 24.02 22.75 -5.93
CA ASP A 86 23.10 23.09 -7.01
C ASP A 86 22.78 21.88 -7.90
N ILE A 87 23.76 20.98 -8.05
CA ILE A 87 23.68 19.81 -8.94
C ILE A 87 24.58 18.68 -8.44
N ILE A 88 24.18 17.44 -8.72
CA ILE A 88 25.02 16.27 -8.46
C ILE A 88 25.30 15.49 -9.75
N HIS A 89 26.57 15.16 -9.99
CA HIS A 89 27.04 14.46 -11.17
C HIS A 89 27.74 13.15 -10.81
N ALA A 90 27.12 12.03 -11.17
CA ALA A 90 27.70 10.70 -10.98
C ALA A 90 28.47 10.24 -12.23
N PHE A 91 29.70 9.77 -12.05
CA PHE A 91 30.50 9.16 -13.13
C PHE A 91 30.35 7.63 -13.19
N GLN A 92 29.82 6.98 -12.14
CA GLN A 92 29.53 5.54 -12.11
C GLN A 92 28.15 5.26 -11.50
N PRO A 93 27.42 4.22 -11.97
CA PRO A 93 26.05 3.93 -11.54
C PRO A 93 25.97 3.07 -10.26
N PHE A 94 27.07 2.41 -9.87
CA PHE A 94 27.10 1.48 -8.74
C PHE A 94 27.93 2.02 -7.57
N LEU A 95 27.81 1.40 -6.40
CA LEU A 95 28.51 1.80 -5.16
C LEU A 95 28.18 3.25 -4.77
N LEU A 96 29.13 4.19 -4.87
CA LEU A 96 28.87 5.60 -4.56
C LEU A 96 27.91 6.25 -5.55
N GLY A 97 27.75 5.70 -6.77
CA GLY A 97 26.67 6.09 -7.67
C GLY A 97 25.29 6.01 -7.01
N ALA A 98 25.01 4.95 -6.23
CA ALA A 98 23.76 4.85 -5.49
C ALA A 98 23.63 5.92 -4.38
N THR A 99 24.76 6.37 -3.82
CA THR A 99 24.80 7.49 -2.87
C THR A 99 24.51 8.82 -3.55
N ALA A 100 24.96 9.04 -4.78
CA ALA A 100 24.61 10.22 -5.58
C ALA A 100 23.09 10.38 -5.73
N LEU A 101 22.39 9.30 -6.06
CA LEU A 101 20.92 9.29 -6.15
C LEU A 101 20.25 9.65 -4.81
N ARG A 102 20.75 9.12 -3.69
CA ARG A 102 20.22 9.44 -2.35
C ARG A 102 20.40 10.92 -2.00
N ILE A 103 21.54 11.51 -2.37
CA ILE A 103 21.84 12.92 -2.14
C ILE A 103 20.94 13.79 -3.02
N ALA A 104 20.83 13.51 -4.32
CA ALA A 104 19.96 14.25 -5.24
C ALA A 104 18.52 14.35 -4.72
N VAL A 105 17.98 13.21 -4.27
CA VAL A 105 16.63 13.12 -3.69
C VAL A 105 16.53 13.85 -2.34
N SER A 106 17.55 13.77 -1.48
CA SER A 106 17.52 14.38 -0.14
C SER A 106 17.57 15.91 -0.20
N TYR A 107 18.30 16.47 -1.18
CA TYR A 107 18.46 17.90 -1.37
C TYR A 107 17.50 18.49 -2.43
N ASP A 108 16.67 17.65 -3.08
CA ASP A 108 15.76 18.02 -4.19
C ASP A 108 16.51 18.74 -5.34
N ILE A 109 17.67 18.20 -5.72
CA ILE A 109 18.56 18.74 -6.78
C ILE A 109 18.70 17.77 -7.95
N PRO A 110 18.97 18.26 -9.18
CA PRO A 110 19.13 17.40 -10.35
C PRO A 110 20.30 16.41 -10.25
N LEU A 111 20.07 15.17 -10.69
CA LEU A 111 21.10 14.15 -10.88
C LEU A 111 21.47 14.02 -12.37
N VAL A 112 22.74 14.25 -12.67
CA VAL A 112 23.35 13.93 -13.97
C VAL A 112 24.18 12.66 -13.86
N PHE A 113 24.12 11.79 -14.85
CA PHE A 113 24.92 10.56 -14.91
C PHE A 113 25.73 10.47 -16.21
N THR A 114 27.05 10.26 -16.13
CA THR A 114 27.89 10.00 -17.32
C THR A 114 28.13 8.51 -17.53
N HIS A 115 27.59 7.97 -18.62
CA HIS A 115 27.76 6.58 -19.05
C HIS A 115 28.98 6.43 -19.99
N HIS A 116 30.18 6.32 -19.43
CA HIS A 116 31.45 6.36 -20.17
C HIS A 116 32.06 5.00 -20.53
N THR A 117 31.52 3.89 -20.02
CA THR A 117 32.06 2.54 -20.30
C THR A 117 30.92 1.52 -20.47
N ARG A 118 31.22 0.39 -21.13
CA ARG A 118 30.30 -0.76 -21.17
C ARG A 118 30.48 -1.53 -19.88
N TYR A 119 29.75 -1.12 -18.84
CA TYR A 119 29.86 -1.69 -17.49
C TYR A 119 29.76 -3.22 -17.46
N GLU A 120 29.01 -3.82 -18.40
CA GLU A 120 28.94 -5.27 -18.57
C GLU A 120 30.30 -5.96 -18.77
N HIS A 121 31.30 -5.32 -19.40
CA HIS A 121 32.61 -5.93 -19.66
C HIS A 121 33.63 -5.66 -18.52
N GLY A 122 33.34 -4.72 -17.63
CA GLY A 122 34.25 -4.33 -16.53
C GLY A 122 33.81 -4.81 -15.14
N TYR A 123 32.52 -5.09 -14.93
CA TYR A 123 31.96 -5.54 -13.64
C TYR A 123 31.46 -6.99 -13.67
N ALA A 124 31.66 -7.69 -14.79
CA ALA A 124 31.32 -9.10 -14.94
C ALA A 124 32.46 -9.86 -15.63
N PRO A 125 32.76 -11.11 -15.22
CA PRO A 125 33.72 -11.96 -15.92
C PRO A 125 33.36 -12.16 -17.39
N ALA A 126 34.37 -12.18 -18.26
CA ALA A 126 34.21 -12.29 -19.71
C ALA A 126 33.54 -13.61 -20.15
N ASP A 127 33.68 -14.65 -19.35
CA ASP A 127 33.10 -15.99 -19.52
C ASP A 127 31.64 -16.11 -19.01
N SER A 128 31.06 -15.03 -18.48
CA SER A 128 29.67 -15.03 -17.97
C SER A 128 28.76 -14.04 -18.72
N PRO A 129 28.25 -14.41 -19.91
CA PRO A 129 27.29 -13.59 -20.68
C PRO A 129 26.03 -13.22 -19.89
N MET A 130 25.69 -14.05 -18.90
CA MET A 130 24.57 -13.85 -17.99
C MET A 130 24.80 -12.65 -17.06
N LEU A 131 25.98 -12.59 -16.43
CA LEU A 131 26.33 -11.51 -15.51
C LEU A 131 26.58 -10.20 -16.28
N GLN A 132 27.10 -10.28 -17.51
CA GLN A 132 27.20 -9.14 -18.42
C GLN A 132 25.83 -8.51 -18.69
N ARG A 133 24.81 -9.31 -19.04
CA ARG A 133 23.44 -8.82 -19.22
C ARG A 133 22.86 -8.23 -17.94
N PHE A 134 23.10 -8.88 -16.80
CA PHE A 134 22.66 -8.38 -15.50
C PHE A 134 23.19 -6.97 -15.21
N VAL A 135 24.50 -6.75 -15.38
CA VAL A 135 25.13 -5.46 -15.16
C VAL A 135 24.61 -4.40 -16.14
N ALA A 136 24.41 -4.76 -17.41
CA ALA A 136 23.83 -3.87 -18.42
C ALA A 136 22.43 -3.39 -18.02
N GLU A 137 21.55 -4.28 -17.56
CA GLU A 137 20.20 -3.93 -17.11
C GLU A 137 20.22 -3.03 -15.86
N LEU A 138 21.17 -3.23 -14.94
CA LEU A 138 21.34 -2.34 -13.79
C LEU A 138 21.77 -0.93 -14.22
N ALA A 139 22.68 -0.81 -15.19
CA ALA A 139 23.12 0.47 -15.72
C ALA A 139 21.96 1.22 -16.42
N VAL A 140 21.17 0.54 -17.25
CA VAL A 140 19.94 1.09 -17.86
C VAL A 140 18.94 1.53 -16.79
N GLY A 141 18.79 0.73 -15.73
CA GLY A 141 17.97 1.05 -14.58
C GLY A 141 18.38 2.33 -13.87
N TYR A 142 19.70 2.59 -13.76
CA TYR A 142 20.25 3.81 -13.18
C TYR A 142 20.10 5.02 -14.10
N CYS A 143 20.31 4.86 -15.41
CA CYS A 143 20.06 5.90 -16.41
C CYS A 143 18.65 6.49 -16.26
N ASN A 144 17.64 5.62 -16.11
CA ASN A 144 16.23 6.00 -15.92
C ASN A 144 15.90 6.65 -14.56
N LEU A 145 16.88 6.78 -13.65
CA LEU A 145 16.74 7.47 -12.37
C LEU A 145 17.45 8.83 -12.36
N ALA A 146 18.28 9.12 -13.37
CA ALA A 146 18.93 10.41 -13.56
C ALA A 146 17.99 11.36 -14.35
N ASP A 147 18.10 12.66 -14.07
CA ASP A 147 17.40 13.72 -14.80
C ASP A 147 17.99 13.91 -16.20
N ALA A 148 19.30 13.71 -16.33
CA ALA A 148 20.00 13.63 -17.62
C ALA A 148 21.13 12.59 -17.61
N VAL A 149 21.34 11.97 -18.76
CA VAL A 149 22.40 10.99 -19.00
C VAL A 149 23.34 11.54 -20.06
N ILE A 150 24.62 11.69 -19.72
CA ILE A 150 25.67 12.07 -20.66
C ILE A 150 26.26 10.80 -21.25
N VAL A 151 26.33 10.73 -22.58
CA VAL A 151 26.98 9.64 -23.31
C VAL A 151 28.08 10.21 -24.23
N PRO A 152 29.17 9.46 -24.46
CA PRO A 152 30.28 9.94 -25.27
C PRO A 152 29.92 10.04 -26.77
N HIS A 153 29.04 9.15 -27.25
CA HIS A 153 28.74 8.99 -28.67
C HIS A 153 27.25 8.71 -28.92
N SER A 154 26.75 9.12 -30.10
CA SER A 154 25.37 8.86 -30.53
C SER A 154 25.06 7.37 -30.67
N SER A 155 26.06 6.54 -31.00
CA SER A 155 25.90 5.09 -31.02
C SER A 155 25.54 4.51 -29.64
N VAL A 156 26.15 5.03 -28.57
CA VAL A 156 25.82 4.66 -27.19
C VAL A 156 24.43 5.16 -26.84
N ALA A 157 24.05 6.37 -27.27
CA ALA A 157 22.69 6.88 -27.12
C ALA A 157 21.67 5.93 -27.73
N THR A 158 21.86 5.50 -28.99
CA THR A 158 20.98 4.55 -29.67
C THR A 158 20.89 3.23 -28.91
N VAL A 159 22.01 2.67 -28.45
CA VAL A 159 22.03 1.43 -27.67
C VAL A 159 21.25 1.57 -26.36
N LEU A 160 21.38 2.71 -25.66
CA LEU A 160 20.64 2.96 -24.43
C LEU A 160 19.13 3.16 -24.69
N LEU A 161 18.77 3.86 -25.76
CA LEU A 161 17.38 4.03 -26.18
C LEU A 161 16.74 2.68 -26.54
N ASP A 162 17.45 1.84 -27.30
CA ASP A 162 17.00 0.48 -27.67
C ASP A 162 16.84 -0.42 -26.44
N ARG A 163 17.65 -0.20 -25.41
CA ARG A 163 17.55 -0.88 -24.10
C ARG A 163 16.50 -0.27 -23.17
N GLY A 164 15.77 0.77 -23.58
CA GLY A 164 14.64 1.32 -22.83
C GLY A 164 15.00 2.45 -21.84
N VAL A 165 16.07 3.21 -22.11
CA VAL A 165 16.31 4.48 -21.40
C VAL A 165 15.33 5.55 -21.89
N THR A 166 14.70 6.23 -20.94
CA THR A 166 13.66 7.25 -21.13
C THR A 166 14.08 8.64 -20.62
N SER A 167 15.13 8.70 -19.79
CA SER A 167 15.74 9.96 -19.36
C SER A 167 16.38 10.70 -20.54
N THR A 168 16.50 12.02 -20.42
CA THR A 168 17.15 12.86 -21.43
C THR A 168 18.59 12.39 -21.64
N ILE A 169 18.96 12.01 -22.87
CA ILE A 169 20.32 11.63 -23.22
C ILE A 169 20.97 12.78 -23.98
N GLU A 170 22.11 13.26 -23.47
CA GLU A 170 22.92 14.29 -24.10
C GLU A 170 24.24 13.67 -24.57
N VAL A 171 24.56 13.86 -25.85
CA VAL A 171 25.82 13.35 -26.42
C VAL A 171 26.90 14.39 -26.18
N ILE A 172 27.65 14.25 -25.10
CA ILE A 172 28.79 15.11 -24.75
C ILE A 172 30.06 14.25 -24.75
N PRO A 173 30.97 14.46 -25.70
CA PRO A 173 32.23 13.72 -25.78
C PRO A 173 33.07 13.91 -24.52
N PRO A 174 33.82 12.89 -24.06
CA PRO A 174 34.76 13.05 -22.98
C PRO A 174 35.83 14.03 -23.44
N GLY A 175 35.88 15.18 -22.77
CA GLY A 175 36.89 16.18 -23.04
C GLY A 175 38.27 15.69 -22.60
N ILE A 176 39.30 15.92 -23.42
CA ILE A 176 40.66 15.45 -23.11
C ILE A 176 41.48 16.59 -22.49
N PRO A 177 42.17 16.36 -21.36
CA PRO A 177 42.91 17.39 -20.61
C PRO A 177 44.13 17.98 -21.31
N ALA A 178 44.70 17.30 -22.31
CA ALA A 178 45.90 17.78 -22.97
C ALA A 178 45.50 18.67 -24.15
N GLU A 179 45.62 19.99 -24.00
CA GLU A 179 46.01 20.77 -25.17
C GLU A 179 47.45 20.36 -25.49
N PRO A 180 47.73 19.67 -26.62
CA PRO A 180 49.12 19.48 -26.99
C PRO A 180 49.71 20.86 -27.24
N ASP A 181 50.93 21.05 -26.74
CA ASP A 181 51.71 22.24 -27.03
C ASP A 181 51.83 22.37 -28.56
N ARG A 182 51.08 23.33 -29.14
CA ARG A 182 51.04 23.57 -30.59
C ARG A 182 52.37 24.12 -31.10
N SER A 183 53.30 24.46 -30.21
CA SER A 183 54.66 24.89 -30.52
C SER A 183 55.67 23.73 -30.57
N ALA A 184 55.23 22.48 -30.37
CA ALA A 184 56.11 21.32 -30.39
C ALA A 184 56.78 21.10 -31.76
N ASP A 185 58.12 21.06 -31.76
CA ASP A 185 58.92 20.90 -32.98
C ASP A 185 59.13 19.43 -33.36
N GLY A 186 58.43 18.99 -34.41
CA GLY A 186 58.61 17.66 -35.00
C GLY A 186 59.94 17.48 -35.75
N ALA A 187 60.64 18.57 -36.13
CA ALA A 187 61.92 18.48 -36.83
C ALA A 187 63.01 17.89 -35.94
N THR A 188 62.99 18.20 -34.64
CA THR A 188 63.91 17.63 -33.65
C THR A 188 63.82 16.10 -33.58
N ILE A 189 62.60 15.53 -33.56
CA ILE A 189 62.39 14.08 -33.56
C ILE A 189 62.82 13.45 -34.89
N ARG A 190 62.52 14.09 -36.03
CA ARG A 190 62.98 13.63 -37.35
C ARG A 190 64.51 13.61 -37.43
N GLN A 191 65.19 14.63 -36.89
CA GLN A 191 66.66 14.68 -36.84
C GLN A 191 67.24 13.60 -35.94
N GLN A 192 66.67 13.39 -34.74
CA GLN A 192 67.10 12.36 -33.79
C GLN A 192 67.02 10.95 -34.39
N LEU A 193 65.96 10.68 -35.17
CA LEU A 193 65.72 9.39 -35.81
C LEU A 193 66.29 9.27 -37.23
N GLN A 194 67.04 10.28 -37.69
CA GLN A 194 67.61 10.33 -39.04
C GLN A 194 66.57 10.16 -40.16
N ILE A 195 65.37 10.70 -39.94
CA ILE A 195 64.29 10.76 -40.96
C ILE A 195 64.55 11.99 -41.85
N PRO A 196 64.63 11.84 -43.19
CA PRO A 196 64.76 12.98 -44.10
C PRO A 196 63.60 13.97 -43.93
N SER A 197 63.87 15.28 -43.97
CA SER A 197 62.83 16.31 -43.80
C SER A 197 61.73 16.26 -44.88
N SER A 198 62.07 15.83 -46.10
CA SER A 198 61.14 15.64 -47.21
C SER A 198 60.39 14.30 -47.21
N ALA A 199 60.68 13.40 -46.26
CA ALA A 199 60.05 12.09 -46.20
C ALA A 199 58.59 12.18 -45.74
N PHE A 200 57.75 11.30 -46.28
CA PHE A 200 56.39 11.11 -45.81
C PHE A 200 56.37 10.10 -44.65
N VAL A 201 55.96 10.53 -43.46
CA VAL A 201 56.04 9.74 -42.24
C VAL A 201 54.67 9.23 -41.81
N VAL A 202 54.49 7.92 -41.80
CA VAL A 202 53.30 7.25 -41.25
C VAL A 202 53.55 6.89 -39.80
N GLY A 203 52.76 7.45 -38.88
CA GLY A 203 52.79 7.15 -37.46
C GLY A 203 51.89 5.98 -37.07
N HIS A 204 52.29 5.22 -36.06
CA HIS A 204 51.41 4.26 -35.37
C HIS A 204 51.75 4.16 -33.88
N ILE A 205 50.73 4.08 -33.02
CA ILE A 205 50.89 4.02 -31.57
C ILE A 205 50.75 2.57 -31.07
N CYS A 206 51.83 2.03 -30.54
CA CYS A 206 51.94 0.71 -29.93
C CYS A 206 51.55 0.76 -28.43
N GLN A 207 50.43 0.16 -28.03
CA GLN A 207 49.97 0.13 -26.63
C GLN A 207 49.96 -1.31 -26.07
N ARG A 208 49.91 -1.47 -24.73
CA ARG A 208 50.09 -2.75 -24.01
C ARG A 208 48.96 -3.79 -24.08
N SER A 209 47.72 -3.45 -24.45
CA SER A 209 46.55 -4.37 -24.25
C SER A 209 46.59 -5.67 -25.10
N SER A 210 45.95 -6.73 -24.59
CA SER A 210 46.07 -8.15 -25.01
C SER A 210 45.15 -8.62 -26.16
N VAL A 211 44.32 -7.74 -26.76
CA VAL A 211 43.26 -8.12 -27.73
C VAL A 211 43.51 -7.55 -29.15
N ARG A 212 44.74 -7.65 -29.68
CA ARG A 212 45.14 -6.94 -30.91
C ARG A 212 45.42 -7.85 -32.11
N ASP A 213 44.95 -7.42 -33.28
CA ASP A 213 45.37 -7.95 -34.57
C ASP A 213 46.46 -7.05 -35.21
N ASP A 214 47.69 -7.13 -34.68
CA ASP A 214 48.86 -6.38 -35.21
C ASP A 214 49.19 -6.75 -36.67
N ARG A 215 48.58 -7.82 -37.21
CA ARG A 215 48.82 -8.32 -38.58
C ARG A 215 48.27 -7.38 -39.64
N PHE A 216 47.15 -6.70 -39.39
CA PHE A 216 46.61 -5.73 -40.33
C PHE A 216 47.56 -4.54 -40.52
N ILE A 217 48.05 -3.97 -39.41
CA ILE A 217 48.97 -2.83 -39.40
C ILE A 217 50.30 -3.22 -40.05
N SER A 218 50.94 -4.30 -39.59
CA SER A 218 52.25 -4.71 -40.11
C SER A 218 52.20 -5.04 -41.61
N ARG A 219 51.16 -5.73 -42.08
CA ARG A 219 50.98 -6.06 -43.51
C ARG A 219 50.76 -4.81 -44.36
N SER A 220 49.95 -3.86 -43.87
CA SER A 220 49.67 -2.61 -44.58
C SER A 220 50.91 -1.73 -44.68
N LEU A 221 51.66 -1.57 -43.58
CA LEU A 221 52.91 -0.82 -43.55
C LEU A 221 53.98 -1.45 -44.45
N ARG A 222 54.12 -2.78 -44.42
CA ARG A 222 55.04 -3.52 -45.31
C ARG A 222 54.73 -3.26 -46.78
N GLU A 223 53.48 -3.42 -47.18
CA GLU A 223 53.07 -3.25 -48.57
C GLU A 223 53.18 -1.78 -49.03
N PHE A 224 52.90 -0.83 -48.13
CA PHE A 224 53.06 0.60 -48.39
C PHE A 224 54.54 1.00 -48.57
N LEU A 225 55.43 0.57 -47.66
CA LEU A 225 56.87 0.76 -47.77
C LEU A 225 57.45 0.09 -49.03
N GLY A 226 56.86 -1.03 -49.46
CA GLY A 226 57.23 -1.73 -50.68
C GLY A 226 57.00 -0.94 -51.96
N ARG A 227 55.94 -0.13 -51.99
CA ARG A 227 55.53 0.65 -53.17
C ARG A 227 56.06 2.08 -53.17
N ASN A 228 56.47 2.61 -52.01
CA ASN A 228 56.87 4.00 -51.84
C ASN A 228 58.25 4.08 -51.18
N ARG A 229 59.28 4.49 -51.94
CA ARG A 229 60.68 4.53 -51.47
C ARG A 229 60.97 5.69 -50.51
N ASP A 230 60.25 6.80 -50.64
CA ASP A 230 60.42 8.02 -49.84
C ASP A 230 59.55 8.06 -48.56
N ALA A 231 58.88 6.95 -48.26
CA ALA A 231 58.05 6.80 -47.08
C ALA A 231 58.82 6.20 -45.90
N HIS A 232 58.55 6.69 -44.70
CA HIS A 232 59.08 6.21 -43.43
C HIS A 232 57.94 5.89 -42.46
N VAL A 233 58.22 5.04 -41.47
CA VAL A 233 57.27 4.66 -40.43
C VAL A 233 57.83 5.04 -39.06
N LEU A 234 57.00 5.65 -38.21
CA LEU A 234 57.31 5.96 -36.82
C LEU A 234 56.38 5.19 -35.89
N LEU A 235 56.94 4.28 -35.08
CA LEU A 235 56.22 3.52 -34.06
C LEU A 235 56.49 4.14 -32.68
N LEU A 236 55.44 4.60 -32.00
CA LEU A 236 55.51 5.23 -30.66
C LEU A 236 54.90 4.31 -29.60
N GLY A 237 55.47 4.24 -28.39
CA GLY A 237 54.86 3.55 -27.25
C GLY A 237 55.58 2.27 -26.78
N ASN A 238 54.83 1.20 -26.49
CA ASN A 238 55.35 -0.02 -25.88
C ASN A 238 56.41 -0.73 -26.74
N ALA A 239 57.60 -0.91 -26.17
CA ALA A 239 58.76 -1.48 -26.85
C ALA A 239 58.54 -2.91 -27.37
N ASP A 240 57.86 -3.79 -26.62
CA ASP A 240 57.62 -5.19 -27.02
C ASP A 240 56.77 -5.27 -28.29
N ARG A 241 55.76 -4.41 -28.38
CA ARG A 241 54.89 -4.30 -29.57
C ARG A 241 55.60 -3.65 -30.75
N GLN A 242 56.41 -2.62 -30.50
CA GLN A 242 57.28 -2.05 -31.53
C GLN A 242 58.19 -3.11 -32.12
N GLN A 243 58.80 -3.94 -31.27
CA GLN A 243 59.66 -5.03 -31.68
C GLN A 243 58.87 -6.09 -32.48
N ALA A 244 57.67 -6.47 -32.06
CA ALA A 244 56.83 -7.43 -32.78
C ALA A 244 56.46 -6.96 -34.20
N ILE A 245 56.12 -5.68 -34.38
CA ILE A 245 55.86 -5.10 -35.71
C ILE A 245 57.17 -5.04 -36.51
N ARG A 246 58.28 -4.66 -35.89
CA ARG A 246 59.60 -4.59 -36.52
C ARG A 246 60.09 -5.96 -36.99
N ASP A 247 59.92 -7.01 -36.20
CA ASP A 247 60.30 -8.38 -36.53
C ASP A 247 59.52 -8.91 -37.74
N GLN A 248 58.23 -8.57 -37.84
CA GLN A 248 57.41 -8.88 -39.01
C GLN A 248 57.85 -8.11 -40.27
N LEU A 249 58.56 -7.00 -40.10
CA LEU A 249 59.15 -6.19 -41.18
C LEU A 249 60.63 -6.53 -41.46
N ALA A 250 61.33 -7.20 -40.53
CA ALA A 250 62.77 -7.47 -40.55
C ALA A 250 63.20 -8.44 -41.66
N SER A 251 62.27 -9.23 -42.21
CA SER A 251 62.51 -10.12 -43.36
C SER A 251 62.66 -9.40 -44.71
N HIS A 252 62.61 -8.06 -44.74
CA HIS A 252 62.66 -7.25 -45.96
C HIS A 252 63.74 -6.15 -45.91
N PRO A 253 64.29 -5.71 -47.07
CA PRO A 253 65.26 -4.60 -47.17
C PRO A 253 64.77 -3.24 -46.65
N GLN A 254 63.52 -3.16 -46.21
CA GLN A 254 62.80 -1.93 -45.91
C GLN A 254 62.76 -1.63 -44.40
N ALA A 255 63.28 -2.53 -43.56
CA ALA A 255 63.34 -2.40 -42.11
C ALA A 255 64.12 -1.17 -41.63
N ALA A 256 65.08 -0.67 -42.42
CA ALA A 256 65.86 0.54 -42.11
C ALA A 256 65.01 1.84 -42.11
N ARG A 257 63.79 1.81 -42.64
CA ARG A 257 62.86 2.96 -42.69
C ARG A 257 61.78 2.90 -41.61
N VAL A 258 61.89 1.96 -40.67
CA VAL A 258 60.99 1.79 -39.53
C VAL A 258 61.71 2.27 -38.27
N HIS A 259 61.19 3.35 -37.69
CA HIS A 259 61.77 4.03 -36.54
C HIS A 259 60.91 3.77 -35.31
N CYS A 260 61.55 3.49 -34.17
CA CYS A 260 60.86 3.17 -32.92
C CYS A 260 61.24 4.20 -31.86
N LEU A 261 60.24 4.76 -31.18
CA LEU A 261 60.43 5.65 -30.04
C LEU A 261 59.68 5.07 -28.82
N PRO A 262 60.38 4.57 -27.80
CA PRO A 262 59.74 3.95 -26.62
C PRO A 262 58.95 4.99 -25.81
N ASP A 263 58.08 4.53 -24.89
CA ASP A 263 57.40 5.38 -23.91
C ASP A 263 58.43 6.28 -23.17
N GLY A 264 58.51 7.55 -23.57
CA GLY A 264 59.38 8.57 -22.99
C GLY A 264 58.62 9.51 -22.04
N ASP A 265 59.32 10.53 -21.53
CA ASP A 265 58.69 11.60 -20.73
C ASP A 265 57.53 12.24 -21.49
N ARG A 266 56.45 12.54 -20.78
CA ARG A 266 55.15 12.95 -21.31
C ARG A 266 55.25 14.23 -22.16
N ALA A 267 56.28 15.03 -21.93
CA ALA A 267 56.61 16.24 -22.69
C ALA A 267 57.02 15.96 -24.16
N SER A 268 57.45 14.74 -24.50
CA SER A 268 57.94 14.37 -25.84
C SER A 268 56.84 13.86 -26.80
N ILE A 269 55.64 13.57 -26.28
CA ILE A 269 54.52 13.03 -27.06
C ILE A 269 54.03 14.02 -28.13
N PRO A 270 53.79 15.32 -27.84
CA PRO A 270 53.36 16.28 -28.86
C PRO A 270 54.35 16.43 -30.02
N ALA A 271 55.65 16.49 -29.73
CA ALA A 271 56.70 16.57 -30.76
C ALA A 271 56.77 15.30 -31.63
N SER A 272 56.44 14.15 -31.03
CA SER A 272 56.39 12.87 -31.76
C SER A 272 55.23 12.83 -32.76
N TYR A 273 54.04 13.32 -32.39
CA TYR A 273 52.94 13.48 -33.35
C TYR A 273 53.28 14.51 -34.42
N ALA A 274 53.87 15.65 -34.06
CA ALA A 274 54.29 16.68 -35.03
C ALA A 274 55.33 16.18 -36.06
N ALA A 275 56.05 15.10 -35.76
CA ALA A 275 56.96 14.45 -36.70
C ALA A 275 56.25 13.59 -37.77
N MET A 276 54.95 13.33 -37.64
CA MET A 276 54.16 12.46 -38.51
C MET A 276 53.37 13.27 -39.55
N ASP A 277 53.22 12.73 -40.77
CA ASP A 277 52.34 13.30 -41.80
C ASP A 277 50.92 12.71 -41.73
N VAL A 278 50.81 11.46 -41.27
CA VAL A 278 49.53 10.76 -41.10
C VAL A 278 49.64 9.73 -39.97
N LEU A 279 48.60 9.63 -39.15
CA LEU A 279 48.46 8.55 -38.17
C LEU A 279 47.69 7.37 -38.80
N LEU A 280 48.21 6.16 -38.67
CA LEU A 280 47.47 4.93 -38.99
C LEU A 280 46.98 4.28 -37.70
N ALA A 281 45.65 4.17 -37.55
CA ALA A 281 45.01 3.58 -36.38
C ALA A 281 44.30 2.24 -36.73
N GLY A 282 44.34 1.28 -35.80
CA GLY A 282 43.86 -0.09 -36.01
C GLY A 282 42.34 -0.26 -35.90
N ALA A 283 41.83 -1.48 -36.12
CA ALA A 283 40.39 -1.77 -36.08
C ALA A 283 39.81 -1.97 -34.66
N THR A 284 40.64 -2.36 -33.69
CA THR A 284 40.20 -2.84 -32.36
C THR A 284 40.76 -2.01 -31.20
N GLU A 285 41.07 -0.73 -31.41
CA GLU A 285 41.44 0.13 -30.27
C GLU A 285 40.21 0.34 -29.39
N ASP A 286 40.21 -0.33 -28.23
CA ASP A 286 39.22 -0.15 -27.17
C ASP A 286 39.18 1.32 -26.74
N MET A 287 38.07 1.99 -27.06
CA MET A 287 37.38 3.07 -26.34
C MET A 287 38.17 4.33 -25.93
N SER A 288 39.47 4.44 -26.21
CA SER A 288 40.23 5.65 -25.95
C SER A 288 40.51 6.37 -27.26
N GLY A 289 39.49 7.08 -27.76
CA GLY A 289 39.61 8.07 -28.83
C GLY A 289 40.62 9.20 -28.55
N HIS A 290 41.35 9.10 -27.44
CA HIS A 290 42.38 10.02 -27.00
C HIS A 290 43.59 10.07 -27.93
N VAL A 291 44.08 8.92 -28.42
CA VAL A 291 45.20 8.90 -29.37
C VAL A 291 44.84 9.61 -30.67
N LEU A 292 43.62 9.37 -31.16
CA LEU A 292 43.12 10.03 -32.37
C LEU A 292 42.99 11.53 -32.14
N LEU A 293 42.44 11.96 -31.01
CA LEU A 293 42.28 13.38 -30.71
C LEU A 293 43.62 14.08 -30.47
N GLU A 294 44.59 13.43 -29.84
CA GLU A 294 45.97 13.92 -29.68
C GLU A 294 46.63 14.17 -31.04
N ALA A 295 46.51 13.21 -31.97
CA ALA A 295 47.00 13.37 -33.34
C ALA A 295 46.30 14.52 -34.08
N LEU A 296 44.97 14.60 -33.98
CA LEU A 296 44.19 15.69 -34.59
C LEU A 296 44.59 17.06 -34.01
N ALA A 297 44.82 17.14 -32.71
CA ALA A 297 45.25 18.36 -32.03
C ALA A 297 46.68 18.79 -32.42
N ALA A 298 47.57 17.82 -32.70
CA ALA A 298 48.87 18.06 -33.32
C ALA A 298 48.76 18.46 -34.82
N GLY A 299 47.57 18.38 -35.41
CA GLY A 299 47.30 18.68 -36.81
C GLY A 299 47.64 17.53 -37.75
N VAL A 300 47.67 16.29 -37.25
CA VAL A 300 47.99 15.09 -38.02
C VAL A 300 46.69 14.41 -38.48
N PRO A 301 46.43 14.32 -39.80
CA PRO A 301 45.28 13.56 -40.31
C PRO A 301 45.39 12.08 -39.96
N THR A 302 44.26 11.40 -39.79
CA THR A 302 44.25 9.98 -39.39
C THR A 302 43.54 9.08 -40.39
N VAL A 303 44.17 7.96 -40.74
CA VAL A 303 43.57 6.86 -41.50
C VAL A 303 43.19 5.75 -40.52
N THR A 304 41.93 5.34 -40.55
CA THR A 304 41.42 4.33 -39.62
C THR A 304 40.30 3.50 -40.23
N VAL A 305 40.07 2.29 -39.71
CA VAL A 305 38.88 1.49 -40.06
C VAL A 305 37.61 2.19 -39.54
N ASP A 306 36.56 2.20 -40.35
CA ASP A 306 35.28 2.79 -40.04
C ASP A 306 34.63 2.08 -38.85
N ALA A 307 34.38 2.83 -37.79
CA ALA A 307 33.71 2.39 -36.59
C ALA A 307 32.86 3.54 -36.01
N PRO A 308 31.71 3.26 -35.38
CA PRO A 308 30.80 4.29 -34.88
C PRO A 308 31.47 5.35 -33.98
N GLU A 309 32.43 4.94 -33.15
CA GLU A 309 33.17 5.81 -32.22
C GLU A 309 34.17 6.74 -32.94
N ARG A 310 34.64 6.35 -34.14
CA ARG A 310 35.64 7.09 -34.91
C ARG A 310 35.04 8.15 -35.81
N ARG A 311 33.79 7.95 -36.26
CA ARG A 311 33.05 8.90 -37.12
C ARG A 311 32.82 10.27 -36.48
N GLN A 312 32.97 10.40 -35.16
CA GLN A 312 32.89 11.68 -34.46
C GLN A 312 34.21 12.47 -34.50
N LEU A 313 35.34 11.76 -34.59
CA LEU A 313 36.68 12.33 -34.60
C LEU A 313 37.17 12.56 -36.03
N ILE A 314 36.85 11.61 -36.92
CA ILE A 314 37.30 11.59 -38.31
C ILE A 314 36.13 11.90 -39.24
N GLU A 315 36.17 13.07 -39.85
CA GLU A 315 35.34 13.49 -40.97
C GLU A 315 36.03 13.03 -42.26
N ASP A 316 35.47 11.98 -42.89
CA ASP A 316 36.05 11.33 -44.07
C ASP A 316 36.29 12.35 -45.20
N GLY A 317 37.52 12.40 -45.70
CA GLY A 317 37.94 13.33 -46.76
C GLY A 317 38.18 14.77 -46.29
N ARG A 318 38.16 15.06 -44.98
CA ARG A 318 38.40 16.41 -44.44
C ARG A 318 39.54 16.49 -43.45
N ASN A 319 39.57 15.61 -42.44
CA ASN A 319 40.65 15.56 -41.44
C ASN A 319 41.25 14.14 -41.29
N GLY A 320 40.88 13.23 -42.19
CA GLY A 320 41.30 11.84 -42.18
C GLY A 320 40.49 10.99 -43.16
N LEU A 321 40.70 9.68 -43.13
CA LEU A 321 40.01 8.72 -43.99
C LEU A 321 39.47 7.55 -43.18
N LEU A 322 38.21 7.16 -43.47
CA LEU A 322 37.53 6.02 -42.90
C LEU A 322 37.54 4.84 -43.87
N LEU A 323 38.23 3.75 -43.52
CA LEU A 323 38.30 2.54 -44.32
C LEU A 323 37.10 1.63 -44.01
N PRO A 324 36.26 1.23 -45.00
CA PRO A 324 35.08 0.41 -44.74
C PRO A 324 35.36 -0.98 -44.11
N SER A 325 36.60 -1.47 -44.24
CA SER A 325 37.06 -2.72 -43.64
C SER A 325 38.57 -2.71 -43.44
N ALA A 326 39.08 -3.56 -42.54
CA ALA A 326 40.49 -3.76 -42.26
C ALA A 326 41.22 -4.49 -43.42
N SER A 327 41.29 -3.85 -44.59
CA SER A 327 41.89 -4.38 -45.81
C SER A 327 43.23 -3.72 -46.10
N PRO A 328 44.36 -4.46 -46.11
CA PRO A 328 45.68 -3.88 -46.37
C PRO A 328 45.78 -3.14 -47.70
N SER A 329 45.15 -3.66 -48.78
CA SER A 329 45.18 -3.02 -50.08
C SER A 329 44.48 -1.66 -50.08
N ARG A 330 43.36 -1.51 -49.35
CA ARG A 330 42.65 -0.24 -49.19
C ARG A 330 43.44 0.73 -48.31
N CYS A 331 44.05 0.23 -47.23
CA CYS A 331 44.92 1.05 -46.37
C CYS A 331 46.10 1.61 -47.17
N VAL A 332 46.77 0.77 -47.97
CA VAL A 332 47.90 1.17 -48.82
C VAL A 332 47.45 2.19 -49.86
N ALA A 333 46.27 2.01 -50.47
CA ALA A 333 45.71 2.98 -51.40
C ALA A 333 45.44 4.34 -50.74
N ALA A 334 44.85 4.36 -49.54
CA ALA A 334 44.59 5.57 -48.77
C ALA A 334 45.88 6.32 -48.39
N LEU A 335 46.88 5.61 -47.84
CA LEU A 335 48.18 6.19 -47.49
C LEU A 335 48.93 6.70 -48.73
N THR A 336 48.86 5.98 -49.85
CA THR A 336 49.48 6.41 -51.12
C THR A 336 48.77 7.63 -51.70
N GLY A 337 47.45 7.72 -51.55
CA GLY A 337 46.66 8.90 -51.92
C GLY A 337 47.09 10.13 -51.13
N LEU A 338 47.20 10.01 -49.80
CA LEU A 338 47.67 11.09 -48.93
C LEU A 338 49.10 11.53 -49.22
N MET A 339 50.01 10.58 -49.48
CA MET A 339 51.39 10.89 -49.86
C MET A 339 51.47 11.69 -51.18
N ARG A 340 50.55 11.45 -52.11
CA ARG A 340 50.49 12.14 -53.42
C ARG A 340 49.67 13.43 -53.40
N MET A 341 49.00 13.72 -52.27
CA MET A 341 48.17 14.91 -52.13
C MET A 341 49.03 16.18 -52.17
N PRO A 342 48.61 17.22 -52.92
CA PRO A 342 49.31 18.49 -52.95
C PRO A 342 49.52 19.06 -51.53
N PRO A 343 50.65 19.73 -51.25
CA PRO A 343 50.92 20.29 -49.92
C PRO A 343 49.78 21.19 -49.38
N ALA A 344 49.18 22.02 -50.24
CA ALA A 344 48.09 22.91 -49.85
C ALA A 344 46.83 22.16 -49.36
N GLU A 345 46.50 21.02 -49.97
CA GLU A 345 45.37 20.18 -49.54
C GLU A 345 45.69 19.46 -48.22
N ARG A 346 46.95 19.02 -48.03
CA ARG A 346 47.41 18.43 -46.76
C ARG A 346 47.38 19.44 -45.62
N ASP A 347 47.79 20.68 -45.88
CA ASP A 347 47.73 21.78 -44.90
C ASP A 347 46.27 22.09 -44.52
N GLN A 348 45.34 22.05 -45.48
CA GLN A 348 43.92 22.20 -45.21
C GLN A 348 43.42 21.08 -44.28
N TRP A 349 43.81 19.82 -44.54
CA TRP A 349 43.44 18.70 -43.68
C TRP A 349 44.02 18.82 -42.28
N SER A 350 45.26 19.33 -42.15
CA SER A 350 45.88 19.63 -40.86
C SER A 350 45.10 20.69 -40.07
N GLN A 351 44.66 21.77 -40.74
CA GLN A 351 43.84 22.80 -40.11
C GLN A 351 42.48 22.26 -39.67
N GLN A 352 41.83 21.43 -40.50
CA GLN A 352 40.57 20.78 -40.12
C GLN A 352 40.74 19.80 -38.96
N ALA A 353 41.86 19.09 -38.89
CA ALA A 353 42.19 18.23 -37.76
C ALA A 353 42.25 19.02 -36.45
N ARG A 354 42.94 20.16 -36.44
CA ARG A 354 43.00 21.05 -35.27
C ARG A 354 41.64 21.64 -34.90
N ALA A 355 40.86 22.07 -35.89
CA ALA A 355 39.52 22.59 -35.66
C ALA A 355 38.58 21.54 -35.02
N THR A 356 38.67 20.28 -35.45
CA THR A 356 37.93 19.18 -34.82
C THR A 356 38.40 18.94 -33.39
N ALA A 357 39.71 19.02 -33.12
CA ALA A 357 40.24 18.90 -31.77
C ALA A 357 39.74 20.01 -30.83
N ASP A 358 39.71 21.26 -31.31
CA ASP A 358 39.24 22.43 -30.53
C ASP A 358 37.77 22.29 -30.13
N ARG A 359 36.93 21.80 -31.05
CA ARG A 359 35.50 21.50 -30.82
C ARG A 359 35.28 20.42 -29.75
N LEU A 360 36.24 19.51 -29.58
CA LEU A 360 36.17 18.35 -28.68
C LEU A 360 37.10 18.50 -27.46
N SER A 361 37.61 19.72 -27.22
CA SER A 361 38.48 20.02 -26.08
C SER A 361 37.77 19.85 -24.74
N LEU A 362 38.55 19.65 -23.66
CA LEU A 362 38.01 19.58 -22.31
C LEU A 362 37.22 20.83 -21.91
N ALA A 363 37.71 22.01 -22.29
CA ALA A 363 37.01 23.26 -22.05
C ALA A 363 35.64 23.28 -22.75
N ALA A 364 35.56 22.81 -24.00
CA ALA A 364 34.30 22.73 -24.75
C ALA A 364 33.32 21.72 -24.12
N SER A 365 33.78 20.51 -23.78
CA SER A 365 32.92 19.48 -23.16
C SER A 365 32.45 19.87 -21.76
N ALA A 366 33.31 20.49 -20.95
CA ALA A 366 32.93 21.03 -19.63
C ALA A 366 31.92 22.17 -19.79
N GLY A 367 32.10 23.05 -20.78
CA GLY A 367 31.16 24.12 -21.11
C GLY A 367 29.77 23.61 -21.53
N GLN A 368 29.71 22.59 -22.39
CA GLN A 368 28.44 21.93 -22.77
C GLN A 368 27.77 21.28 -21.56
N THR A 369 28.55 20.61 -20.71
CA THR A 369 28.04 20.00 -19.48
C THR A 369 27.49 21.06 -18.52
N ARG A 370 28.16 22.20 -18.38
CA ARG A 370 27.69 23.33 -17.58
C ARG A 370 26.40 23.96 -18.14
N GLN A 371 26.23 24.02 -19.46
CA GLN A 371 24.98 24.45 -20.07
C GLN A 371 23.83 23.47 -19.76
N LEU A 372 24.09 22.16 -19.77
CA LEU A 372 23.13 21.15 -19.31
C LEU A 372 22.76 21.37 -17.84
N TYR A 373 23.75 21.60 -16.97
CA TYR A 373 23.51 21.88 -15.56
C TYR A 373 22.63 23.11 -15.35
N ALA A 374 22.90 24.21 -16.05
CA ALA A 374 22.11 25.43 -15.96
C ALA A 374 20.65 25.18 -16.38
N ARG A 375 20.42 24.47 -17.49
CA ARG A 375 19.07 24.08 -17.94
C ARG A 375 18.32 23.25 -16.90
N LEU A 376 18.99 22.29 -16.27
CA LEU A 376 18.40 21.43 -15.23
C LEU A 376 18.10 22.19 -13.94
N LYS A 377 18.99 23.11 -13.54
CA LYS A 377 18.78 23.99 -12.38
C LYS A 377 17.59 24.91 -12.59
N GLU A 378 17.48 25.55 -13.75
CA GLU A 378 16.33 26.41 -14.10
C GLU A 378 15.02 25.63 -14.14
N ALA A 379 15.03 24.41 -14.70
CA ALA A 379 13.85 23.53 -14.70
C ALA A 379 13.42 23.09 -13.28
N SER A 380 14.35 23.00 -12.34
CA SER A 380 14.07 22.69 -10.92
C SER A 380 13.69 23.90 -10.08
N ALA A 381 13.99 25.13 -10.53
CA ALA A 381 13.73 26.38 -9.79
C ALA A 381 12.26 26.82 -9.77
N ILE A 382 11.33 26.08 -10.40
CA ILE A 382 9.89 26.29 -10.21
C ILE A 382 9.54 25.84 -8.78
N PRO A 383 9.10 26.75 -7.87
CA PRO A 383 8.91 26.42 -6.48
C PRO A 383 7.85 25.32 -6.31
N LYS A 384 8.26 24.15 -5.83
CA LYS A 384 7.34 23.26 -5.11
C LYS A 384 7.10 23.95 -3.77
N GLU A 385 5.93 24.55 -3.58
CA GLU A 385 5.45 25.03 -2.28
C GLU A 385 5.57 23.88 -1.27
N ILE A 386 6.46 24.04 -0.28
CA ILE A 386 6.85 22.99 0.65
C ILE A 386 6.89 23.56 2.07
N GLU A 387 5.85 23.27 2.85
CA GLU A 387 6.02 22.83 4.24
C GLU A 387 6.27 21.32 4.20
N ARG A 388 7.53 20.87 4.13
CA ARG A 388 7.88 19.43 4.20
C ARG A 388 8.14 19.08 5.65
N SER A 389 7.26 18.29 6.25
CA SER A 389 7.53 17.65 7.54
C SER A 389 8.62 16.58 7.38
N GLN A 390 9.42 16.35 8.43
CA GLN A 390 10.49 15.34 8.51
C GLN A 390 10.06 13.92 8.06
N TRP A 391 8.74 13.63 8.04
CA TRP A 391 8.15 12.37 7.61
C TRP A 391 8.19 12.13 6.09
N GLU A 392 8.14 13.18 5.27
CA GLU A 392 8.21 13.04 3.81
C GLU A 392 9.64 12.73 3.34
N SER A 393 10.66 13.30 4.00
CA SER A 393 12.07 12.93 3.76
C SER A 393 12.35 11.45 4.08
N ILE A 394 11.77 10.92 5.16
CA ILE A 394 11.88 9.50 5.54
C ILE A 394 11.16 8.61 4.52
N ARG A 395 9.99 9.03 4.02
CA ARG A 395 9.23 8.28 3.02
C ARG A 395 9.98 8.21 1.68
N THR A 396 10.51 9.34 1.21
CA THR A 396 11.25 9.37 -0.06
C THR A 396 12.53 8.55 0.04
N ARG A 397 13.22 8.55 1.20
CA ARG A 397 14.34 7.65 1.49
C ARG A 397 13.98 6.17 1.39
N ILE A 398 12.82 5.77 1.90
CA ILE A 398 12.32 4.38 1.80
C ILE A 398 11.93 4.02 0.37
N GLU A 399 11.34 4.95 -0.40
CA GLU A 399 10.98 4.74 -1.80
C GLU A 399 12.22 4.62 -2.71
N THR A 400 13.28 5.39 -2.46
CA THR A 400 14.58 5.26 -3.14
C THR A 400 15.26 3.92 -2.82
N GLU A 401 15.27 3.50 -1.56
CA GLU A 401 15.80 2.17 -1.17
C GLU A 401 15.01 1.03 -1.83
N TRP A 402 13.68 1.16 -1.93
CA TRP A 402 12.84 0.20 -2.62
C TRP A 402 13.07 0.17 -4.14
N ALA A 403 13.31 1.32 -4.79
CA ALA A 403 13.63 1.39 -6.21
C ALA A 403 14.98 0.73 -6.54
N ILE A 404 15.98 0.92 -5.69
CA ILE A 404 17.30 0.28 -5.80
C ILE A 404 17.18 -1.24 -5.61
N TRP A 405 16.45 -1.68 -4.57
CA TRP A 405 16.26 -3.10 -4.27
C TRP A 405 15.41 -3.82 -5.34
N SER A 406 14.32 -3.21 -5.82
CA SER A 406 13.41 -3.83 -6.78
C SER A 406 14.00 -4.01 -8.19
N LYS A 407 14.97 -3.19 -8.59
CA LYS A 407 15.71 -3.37 -9.85
C LYS A 407 16.83 -4.42 -9.73
N ARG A 408 17.49 -4.51 -8.57
CA ARG A 408 18.47 -5.58 -8.27
C ARG A 408 17.89 -6.98 -8.32
N THR A 409 16.64 -7.15 -7.86
CA THR A 409 15.97 -8.44 -7.88
C THR A 409 15.48 -8.82 -9.28
N ARG A 410 14.95 -7.87 -10.08
CA ARG A 410 14.55 -8.09 -11.49
C ARG A 410 15.67 -8.63 -12.38
N ALA A 411 16.88 -8.12 -12.21
CA ALA A 411 18.01 -8.55 -13.02
C ALA A 411 18.48 -9.98 -12.62
N ALA A 412 18.35 -10.39 -11.36
CA ALA A 412 18.73 -11.74 -10.90
C ALA A 412 17.84 -12.86 -11.48
N GLY A 413 16.59 -12.55 -11.86
CA GLY A 413 15.69 -13.52 -12.48
C GLY A 413 15.81 -13.65 -14.00
N ALA A 414 16.47 -12.71 -14.68
CA ALA A 414 16.71 -12.78 -16.13
C ALA A 414 17.87 -13.72 -16.49
N GLY A 415 18.75 -14.04 -15.54
CA GLY A 415 19.84 -14.98 -15.74
C GLY A 415 19.43 -16.46 -15.79
N ILE A 416 18.25 -16.80 -15.27
CA ILE A 416 17.85 -18.20 -15.06
C ILE A 416 17.19 -18.83 -16.31
N ARG A 417 16.93 -18.08 -17.40
CA ARG A 417 16.31 -18.63 -18.62
C ARG A 417 17.05 -18.22 -19.88
N GLY A 418 17.88 -19.13 -20.40
CA GLY A 418 18.44 -19.02 -21.74
C GLY A 418 17.51 -19.65 -22.77
N GLU A 419 16.97 -18.86 -23.70
CA GLU A 419 16.56 -19.27 -25.06
C GLU A 419 16.25 -18.02 -25.93
N ARG A 420 16.43 -18.13 -27.26
CA ARG A 420 16.46 -17.03 -28.24
C ARG A 420 15.11 -16.82 -28.97
N HIS A 421 14.70 -15.54 -29.10
CA HIS A 421 13.88 -14.89 -30.16
C HIS A 421 12.33 -15.08 -30.21
N PRO A 422 11.56 -14.18 -30.88
CA PRO A 422 11.09 -12.89 -30.39
C PRO A 422 9.57 -12.79 -30.20
N SER A 423 9.14 -12.15 -29.13
CA SER A 423 7.87 -11.40 -29.07
C SER A 423 7.95 -10.47 -27.86
N ARG A 424 7.70 -9.18 -28.11
CA ARG A 424 7.79 -8.13 -27.08
C ARG A 424 6.66 -8.37 -26.06
N VAL A 425 7.04 -8.31 -24.78
CA VAL A 425 6.21 -8.40 -23.55
C VAL A 425 5.69 -9.81 -23.21
N PRO A 426 6.40 -10.60 -22.35
CA PRO A 426 5.87 -10.89 -21.00
C PRO A 426 6.91 -11.24 -19.89
N VAL A 427 8.13 -10.70 -19.89
CA VAL A 427 9.17 -11.07 -18.87
C VAL A 427 8.86 -10.54 -17.46
N LEU A 428 8.25 -9.35 -17.34
CA LEU A 428 7.91 -8.76 -16.03
C LEU A 428 6.85 -9.57 -15.26
N ARG A 429 5.86 -10.17 -15.95
CA ARG A 429 4.75 -10.92 -15.32
C ARG A 429 5.23 -12.25 -14.73
N HIS A 430 6.16 -12.91 -15.42
CA HIS A 430 6.75 -14.17 -14.97
C HIS A 430 7.77 -13.97 -13.83
N PHE A 431 8.51 -12.85 -13.84
CA PHE A 431 9.41 -12.48 -12.74
C PHE A 431 8.64 -12.04 -11.48
N TYR A 432 7.57 -11.24 -11.62
CA TYR A 432 6.71 -10.87 -10.49
C TYR A 432 6.00 -12.09 -9.88
N SER A 433 5.57 -13.08 -10.68
CA SER A 433 4.99 -14.32 -10.15
C SER A 433 6.02 -15.16 -9.38
N MET A 434 7.27 -15.22 -9.87
CA MET A 434 8.38 -15.97 -9.25
C MET A 434 8.88 -15.32 -7.96
N TRP A 435 9.05 -13.99 -7.95
CA TRP A 435 9.35 -13.20 -6.74
C TRP A 435 8.19 -13.25 -5.73
N ARG A 436 6.93 -13.32 -6.19
CA ARG A 436 5.75 -13.52 -5.33
C ARG A 436 5.70 -14.93 -4.76
N SER A 437 6.12 -15.96 -5.50
CA SER A 437 6.32 -17.31 -4.98
C SER A 437 7.45 -17.37 -3.96
N PHE A 438 8.54 -16.62 -4.17
CA PHE A 438 9.63 -16.48 -3.18
C PHE A 438 9.21 -15.68 -1.93
N ARG A 439 8.42 -14.60 -2.07
CA ARG A 439 7.90 -13.79 -0.95
C ARG A 439 6.78 -14.48 -0.17
N ARG A 440 5.97 -15.33 -0.83
CA ARG A 440 5.04 -16.26 -0.19
C ARG A 440 5.81 -17.37 0.53
N TRP A 441 6.82 -17.93 -0.14
CA TRP A 441 7.79 -18.84 0.47
C TRP A 441 8.59 -18.21 1.61
N SER A 442 8.74 -16.88 1.73
CA SER A 442 9.43 -16.23 2.85
C SER A 442 8.49 -15.59 3.89
N SER A 443 7.17 -15.73 3.75
CA SER A 443 6.19 -15.14 4.66
C SER A 443 6.16 -15.94 5.96
N ARG A 444 6.54 -15.30 7.09
CA ARG A 444 6.47 -15.91 8.44
C ARG A 444 5.10 -16.57 8.71
N ARG A 445 4.02 -15.92 8.25
CA ARG A 445 2.63 -16.38 8.43
C ARG A 445 2.33 -17.67 7.66
N GLU A 446 2.80 -17.77 6.41
CA GLU A 446 2.63 -19.00 5.62
C GLU A 446 3.48 -20.15 6.17
N TRP A 447 4.68 -19.86 6.67
CA TRP A 447 5.49 -20.87 7.37
C TRP A 447 4.83 -21.34 8.66
N SER A 448 4.24 -20.44 9.46
CA SER A 448 3.50 -20.84 10.67
C SER A 448 2.33 -21.75 10.34
N VAL A 449 1.52 -21.44 9.32
CA VAL A 449 0.42 -22.31 8.87
C VAL A 449 0.94 -23.69 8.42
N LYS A 450 2.02 -23.73 7.63
CA LYS A 450 2.63 -24.99 7.17
C LYS A 450 3.26 -25.81 8.31
N LEU A 451 3.88 -25.16 9.29
CA LEU A 451 4.50 -25.81 10.44
C LEU A 451 3.48 -26.40 11.41
N LEU A 452 2.34 -25.72 11.55
CA LEU A 452 1.19 -26.15 12.35
C LEU A 452 0.29 -27.16 11.61
N ASP A 453 0.59 -27.45 10.34
CA ASP A 453 -0.18 -28.36 9.48
C ASP A 453 -1.68 -28.04 9.45
N LEU A 454 -2.00 -26.74 9.47
CA LEU A 454 -3.40 -26.29 9.55
C LEU A 454 -4.10 -26.44 8.18
N PRO A 455 -5.36 -26.89 8.16
CA PRO A 455 -6.10 -27.01 6.92
C PRO A 455 -6.29 -25.63 6.28
N VAL A 456 -6.10 -25.59 4.98
CA VAL A 456 -6.20 -24.40 4.13
C VAL A 456 -7.47 -24.52 3.30
N SER A 457 -8.29 -23.47 3.25
CA SER A 457 -9.51 -23.45 2.46
C SER A 457 -9.17 -23.57 0.96
N GLN A 458 -9.90 -24.44 0.24
CA GLN A 458 -9.76 -24.71 -1.20
C GLN A 458 -10.49 -23.67 -2.08
N GLY A 459 -10.63 -22.43 -1.60
CA GLY A 459 -11.38 -21.37 -2.28
C GLY A 459 -10.53 -20.53 -3.24
N THR A 460 -11.20 -19.85 -4.17
CA THR A 460 -10.57 -18.82 -5.02
C THR A 460 -10.32 -17.54 -4.23
N ALA A 461 -9.29 -16.76 -4.61
CA ALA A 461 -8.92 -15.52 -3.92
C ALA A 461 -10.06 -14.48 -3.86
N ASP A 462 -11.04 -14.62 -4.76
CA ASP A 462 -12.19 -13.75 -4.86
C ASP A 462 -13.38 -14.25 -4.05
N GLU A 463 -13.35 -15.38 -3.34
CA GLU A 463 -14.48 -15.77 -2.49
C GLU A 463 -14.67 -14.80 -1.32
N PRO A 464 -15.91 -14.56 -0.86
CA PRO A 464 -16.18 -13.63 0.23
C PRO A 464 -15.69 -14.23 1.55
N GLY A 465 -15.08 -13.39 2.39
CA GLY A 465 -14.82 -13.69 3.78
C GLY A 465 -15.41 -12.61 4.67
N LEU A 466 -15.78 -12.96 5.89
CA LEU A 466 -16.27 -12.02 6.89
C LEU A 466 -15.43 -12.13 8.16
N ILE A 467 -14.94 -10.99 8.65
CA ILE A 467 -14.24 -10.90 9.93
C ILE A 467 -15.04 -9.95 10.82
N LEU A 468 -15.60 -10.47 11.91
CA LEU A 468 -16.27 -9.69 12.95
C LEU A 468 -15.32 -9.52 14.13
N LEU A 469 -14.82 -8.30 14.33
CA LEU A 469 -14.02 -7.95 15.51
C LEU A 469 -14.88 -7.20 16.53
N GLN A 470 -15.05 -7.79 17.70
CA GLN A 470 -15.82 -7.23 18.79
C GLN A 470 -14.91 -6.54 19.81
N ILE A 471 -15.26 -5.33 20.22
CA ILE A 471 -14.67 -4.62 21.36
C ILE A 471 -15.71 -4.67 22.47
N ASP A 472 -15.46 -5.53 23.46
CA ASP A 472 -16.44 -5.83 24.51
C ASP A 472 -16.74 -4.59 25.37
N GLY A 473 -18.03 -4.32 25.59
CA GLY A 473 -18.54 -3.28 26.51
C GLY A 473 -18.30 -1.81 26.13
N LEU A 474 -17.83 -1.49 24.91
CA LEU A 474 -17.54 -0.11 24.49
C LEU A 474 -18.76 0.64 23.93
N ALA A 475 -19.42 1.43 24.79
CA ALA A 475 -20.55 2.27 24.41
C ALA A 475 -20.23 3.23 23.23
N ARG A 476 -21.21 3.47 22.35
CA ARG A 476 -21.11 4.39 21.20
C ARG A 476 -20.53 5.76 21.58
N ARG A 477 -21.02 6.33 22.68
CA ARG A 477 -20.56 7.62 23.19
C ARG A 477 -19.09 7.61 23.61
N GLN A 478 -18.64 6.53 24.26
CA GLN A 478 -17.25 6.38 24.68
C GLN A 478 -16.32 6.14 23.48
N PHE A 479 -16.78 5.40 22.47
CA PHE A 479 -16.07 5.24 21.21
C PHE A 479 -15.84 6.58 20.50
N GLU A 480 -16.87 7.42 20.39
CA GLU A 480 -16.74 8.77 19.81
C GLU A 480 -15.79 9.65 20.60
N HIS A 481 -15.86 9.59 21.93
CA HIS A 481 -14.93 10.30 22.80
C HIS A 481 -13.48 9.83 22.61
N ALA A 482 -13.27 8.51 22.47
CA ALA A 482 -11.97 7.92 22.21
C ALA A 482 -11.41 8.34 20.83
N LEU A 483 -12.26 8.46 19.80
CA LEU A 483 -11.89 9.01 18.50
C LEU A 483 -11.48 10.48 18.59
N LYS A 484 -12.29 11.32 19.27
CA LYS A 484 -12.01 12.75 19.49
C LYS A 484 -10.70 12.97 20.25
N LYS A 485 -10.39 12.11 21.23
CA LYS A 485 -9.14 12.16 22.02
C LYS A 485 -7.95 11.42 21.37
N HIS A 486 -8.05 11.03 20.10
CA HIS A 486 -6.99 10.33 19.35
C HIS A 486 -6.48 9.05 20.05
N ARG A 487 -7.38 8.30 20.71
CA ARG A 487 -7.07 7.01 21.34
C ARG A 487 -7.20 5.82 20.38
N LEU A 488 -7.94 6.00 19.29
CA LEU A 488 -8.16 5.01 18.22
C LEU A 488 -7.66 5.55 16.85
N PRO A 489 -6.33 5.77 16.68
CA PRO A 489 -5.80 6.42 15.49
C PRO A 489 -5.99 5.61 14.19
N PHE A 490 -6.02 4.27 14.26
CA PHE A 490 -6.28 3.46 13.07
C PHE A 490 -7.76 3.47 12.69
N LEU A 491 -8.69 3.27 13.62
CA LEU A 491 -10.12 3.35 13.31
C LEU A 491 -10.50 4.75 12.78
N SER A 492 -9.92 5.83 13.34
CA SER A 492 -10.07 7.19 12.81
C SER A 492 -9.57 7.34 11.37
N ARG A 493 -8.53 6.58 10.99
CA ARG A 493 -8.01 6.55 9.61
C ARG A 493 -8.90 5.72 8.69
N LEU A 494 -9.49 4.62 9.16
CA LEU A 494 -10.47 3.85 8.38
C LEU A 494 -11.68 4.69 8.00
N ILE A 495 -12.23 5.44 8.96
CA ILE A 495 -13.37 6.35 8.72
C ILE A 495 -12.99 7.42 7.68
N ARG A 496 -11.85 8.10 7.87
CA ARG A 496 -11.46 9.24 7.03
C ARG A 496 -10.91 8.88 5.64
N LYS A 497 -10.19 7.77 5.51
CA LYS A 497 -9.45 7.42 4.27
C LYS A 497 -10.00 6.22 3.53
N GLU A 498 -10.64 5.29 4.24
CA GLU A 498 -11.16 4.04 3.64
C GLU A 498 -12.70 4.06 3.56
N GLY A 499 -13.36 5.14 3.99
CA GLY A 499 -14.80 5.34 3.82
C GLY A 499 -15.69 4.53 4.77
N TYR A 500 -15.13 3.99 5.85
CA TYR A 500 -15.91 3.25 6.85
C TYR A 500 -16.93 4.17 7.54
N ARG A 501 -18.15 3.66 7.73
CA ARG A 501 -19.24 4.39 8.40
C ARG A 501 -19.52 3.77 9.75
N THR A 502 -19.76 4.63 10.74
CA THR A 502 -20.17 4.17 12.07
C THR A 502 -21.68 4.31 12.22
N HIS A 503 -22.32 3.23 12.62
CA HIS A 503 -23.75 3.17 12.91
C HIS A 503 -23.95 2.81 14.38
N THR A 504 -24.95 3.41 15.01
CA THR A 504 -25.41 2.99 16.34
C THR A 504 -26.15 1.67 16.19
N MET A 505 -25.86 0.73 17.07
CA MET A 505 -26.51 -0.57 17.13
C MET A 505 -27.18 -0.72 18.49
N TYR A 506 -28.47 -1.04 18.48
CA TYR A 506 -29.19 -1.42 19.68
C TYR A 506 -28.80 -2.84 20.06
N SER A 507 -28.27 -3.04 21.28
CA SER A 507 -27.80 -4.37 21.72
C SER A 507 -28.93 -5.39 21.95
N GLY A 508 -30.16 -4.92 22.22
CA GLY A 508 -31.19 -5.75 22.86
C GLY A 508 -31.04 -5.81 24.37
N LEU A 509 -32.09 -6.27 25.06
CA LEU A 509 -32.05 -6.62 26.49
C LEU A 509 -32.19 -8.13 26.74
N PRO A 510 -31.42 -8.72 27.66
CA PRO A 510 -30.43 -8.05 28.51
C PRO A 510 -29.20 -7.65 27.68
N SER A 511 -28.66 -6.44 27.91
CA SER A 511 -27.52 -5.91 27.14
C SER A 511 -26.21 -6.57 27.62
N THR A 512 -26.07 -7.85 27.30
CA THR A 512 -25.00 -8.74 27.74
C THR A 512 -24.49 -9.55 26.57
N THR A 513 -23.20 -9.86 26.56
CA THR A 513 -22.55 -10.64 25.51
C THR A 513 -23.28 -11.95 25.15
N PRO A 514 -23.79 -12.78 26.10
CA PRO A 514 -24.52 -14.00 25.73
C PRO A 514 -25.78 -13.71 24.91
N ALA A 515 -26.63 -12.78 25.36
CA ALA A 515 -27.86 -12.45 24.64
C ALA A 515 -27.57 -11.85 23.25
N VAL A 516 -26.59 -10.95 23.16
CA VAL A 516 -26.18 -10.33 21.89
C VAL A 516 -25.62 -11.37 20.91
N LEU A 517 -24.77 -12.28 21.37
CA LEU A 517 -24.16 -13.29 20.52
C LEU A 517 -25.14 -14.38 20.10
N ALA A 518 -26.11 -14.76 20.95
CA ALA A 518 -27.19 -15.66 20.55
C ALA A 518 -27.98 -15.07 19.38
N GLU A 519 -28.30 -13.77 19.46
CA GLU A 519 -29.03 -13.08 18.42
C GLU A 519 -28.17 -12.88 17.15
N LEU A 520 -26.90 -12.51 17.30
CA LEU A 520 -25.98 -12.30 16.18
C LEU A 520 -25.64 -13.60 15.43
N PHE A 521 -25.40 -14.70 16.15
CA PHE A 521 -24.94 -15.94 15.53
C PHE A 521 -26.11 -16.82 15.07
N TYR A 522 -27.16 -16.91 15.86
CA TYR A 522 -28.26 -17.86 15.62
C TYR A 522 -29.59 -17.17 15.30
N GLY A 523 -29.71 -15.86 15.53
CA GLY A 523 -30.94 -15.10 15.26
C GLY A 523 -31.98 -15.20 16.38
N VAL A 524 -31.60 -15.71 17.54
CA VAL A 524 -32.51 -15.91 18.69
C VAL A 524 -32.41 -14.72 19.64
N GLN A 525 -33.49 -13.97 19.76
CA GLN A 525 -33.58 -12.82 20.65
C GLN A 525 -33.78 -13.28 22.09
N GLN A 526 -33.12 -12.60 23.04
CA GLN A 526 -33.32 -12.81 24.48
C GLN A 526 -33.15 -14.28 24.92
N ALA A 527 -32.20 -15.00 24.33
CA ALA A 527 -31.95 -16.41 24.62
C ALA A 527 -31.62 -16.71 26.10
N VAL A 528 -31.20 -15.68 26.85
CA VAL A 528 -31.01 -15.72 28.29
C VAL A 528 -31.62 -14.48 28.93
N PRO A 529 -32.14 -14.58 30.18
CA PRO A 529 -32.81 -13.46 30.83
C PRO A 529 -31.82 -12.45 31.43
N ALA A 530 -30.64 -12.91 31.86
CA ALA A 530 -29.54 -12.10 32.37
C ALA A 530 -28.23 -12.89 32.29
N PHE A 531 -27.12 -12.28 32.70
CA PHE A 531 -25.82 -12.96 32.78
C PHE A 531 -25.80 -14.11 33.80
N GLY A 532 -26.58 -13.98 34.87
CA GLY A 532 -26.85 -15.04 35.84
C GLY A 532 -28.35 -15.14 36.13
N PHE A 533 -28.85 -16.36 36.23
CA PHE A 533 -30.28 -16.65 36.43
C PHE A 533 -30.47 -18.05 37.03
N ARG A 534 -31.70 -18.37 37.44
CA ARG A 534 -32.08 -19.73 37.84
C ARG A 534 -32.61 -20.47 36.61
N ASP A 535 -31.89 -21.51 36.21
CA ASP A 535 -32.28 -22.33 35.07
C ASP A 535 -33.52 -23.16 35.42
N HIS A 536 -34.63 -22.99 34.70
CA HIS A 536 -35.91 -23.66 34.94
C HIS A 536 -35.83 -25.18 34.77
N ARG A 537 -34.88 -25.67 33.98
CA ARG A 537 -34.66 -27.11 33.74
C ARG A 537 -34.03 -27.81 34.94
N SER A 538 -32.96 -27.23 35.47
CA SER A 538 -32.20 -27.81 36.59
C SER A 538 -32.60 -27.27 37.96
N GLY A 539 -33.33 -26.15 38.01
CA GLY A 539 -33.67 -25.43 39.23
C GLY A 539 -32.48 -24.72 39.91
N ARG A 540 -31.28 -24.75 39.31
CA ARG A 540 -30.03 -24.22 39.91
C ARG A 540 -29.75 -22.82 39.41
N VAL A 541 -29.11 -22.01 40.26
CA VAL A 541 -28.54 -20.72 39.85
C VAL A 541 -27.29 -20.98 39.02
N VAL A 542 -27.26 -20.41 37.82
CA VAL A 542 -26.20 -20.55 36.84
C VAL A 542 -25.75 -19.18 36.34
N GLU A 543 -24.51 -19.14 35.85
CA GLU A 543 -23.92 -17.95 35.22
C GLU A 543 -23.32 -18.33 33.87
N MET A 544 -23.35 -17.41 32.92
CA MET A 544 -22.96 -17.69 31.53
C MET A 544 -21.46 -17.90 31.32
N PHE A 545 -20.62 -17.70 32.34
CA PHE A 545 -19.21 -18.06 32.26
C PHE A 545 -18.97 -19.55 32.58
N HIS A 546 -19.95 -20.27 33.15
CA HIS A 546 -19.82 -21.70 33.40
C HIS A 546 -19.83 -22.48 32.07
N PRO A 547 -18.75 -23.21 31.74
CA PRO A 547 -18.63 -23.96 30.48
C PRO A 547 -19.82 -24.85 30.14
N GLY A 548 -20.31 -25.59 31.14
CA GLY A 548 -21.44 -26.52 30.96
C GLY A 548 -22.73 -25.82 30.55
N MET A 549 -23.07 -24.70 31.20
CA MET A 549 -24.30 -23.96 30.89
C MET A 549 -24.21 -23.27 29.52
N ALA A 550 -23.07 -22.64 29.21
CA ALA A 550 -22.85 -22.02 27.91
C ALA A 550 -22.96 -23.04 26.76
N ALA A 551 -22.43 -24.25 26.94
CA ALA A 551 -22.55 -25.33 25.97
C ALA A 551 -23.99 -25.85 25.80
N THR A 552 -24.75 -26.00 26.90
CA THR A 552 -26.16 -26.41 26.83
C THR A 552 -27.00 -25.42 26.03
N ILE A 553 -26.89 -24.12 26.32
CA ILE A 553 -27.63 -23.09 25.60
C ILE A 553 -27.19 -23.04 24.13
N GLN A 554 -25.90 -23.21 23.83
CA GLN A 554 -25.43 -23.24 22.45
C GLN A 554 -26.11 -24.35 21.62
N HIS A 555 -26.26 -25.55 22.19
CA HIS A 555 -26.92 -26.67 21.51
C HIS A 555 -28.38 -26.33 21.16
N GLU A 556 -29.10 -25.67 22.06
CA GLU A 556 -30.49 -25.24 21.82
C GLU A 556 -30.58 -24.14 20.75
N LEU A 557 -29.58 -23.28 20.66
CA LEU A 557 -29.49 -22.25 19.63
C LEU A 557 -29.21 -22.86 18.25
N GLU A 558 -28.36 -23.89 18.18
CA GLU A 558 -28.04 -24.63 16.97
C GLU A 558 -29.25 -25.38 16.39
N GLU A 559 -30.18 -25.84 17.25
CA GLU A 559 -31.45 -26.44 16.81
C GLU A 559 -32.42 -25.44 16.20
N GLN A 560 -32.33 -24.16 16.58
CA GLN A 560 -33.23 -23.10 16.11
C GLN A 560 -32.76 -22.41 14.82
N GLY A 561 -31.47 -22.50 14.49
CA GLY A 561 -30.94 -21.91 13.27
C GLY A 561 -29.47 -22.21 12.99
N GLU A 562 -29.11 -22.14 11.72
CA GLU A 562 -27.71 -22.25 11.26
C GLU A 562 -26.83 -21.14 11.86
N GLY A 563 -25.64 -21.50 12.33
CA GLY A 563 -24.70 -20.55 12.90
C GLY A 563 -24.08 -19.63 11.85
N LEU A 564 -23.93 -18.33 12.16
CA LEU A 564 -23.29 -17.35 11.27
C LEU A 564 -21.82 -17.71 10.93
N LEU A 565 -21.15 -18.46 11.81
CA LEU A 565 -19.74 -18.82 11.68
C LEU A 565 -19.55 -20.25 11.17
N ASP A 566 -20.56 -20.86 10.54
CA ASP A 566 -20.45 -22.19 9.93
C ASP A 566 -19.23 -22.29 8.98
N GLY A 567 -18.45 -23.36 9.11
CA GLY A 567 -17.15 -23.53 8.42
C GLY A 567 -16.05 -22.53 8.83
N GLY A 568 -16.25 -21.80 9.94
CA GLY A 568 -15.47 -20.63 10.36
C GLY A 568 -14.62 -20.83 11.62
N THR A 569 -14.28 -19.71 12.27
CA THR A 569 -13.52 -19.70 13.53
C THR A 569 -14.04 -18.65 14.52
N ALA A 570 -14.11 -18.99 15.80
CA ALA A 570 -14.48 -18.09 16.89
C ALA A 570 -13.38 -17.98 17.95
N TYR A 571 -13.05 -16.74 18.34
CA TYR A 571 -12.05 -16.45 19.38
C TYR A 571 -12.66 -15.68 20.55
N SER A 572 -12.53 -16.23 21.76
CA SER A 572 -12.89 -15.55 23.00
C SER A 572 -14.36 -15.11 23.10
N GLY A 573 -15.26 -15.78 22.39
CA GLY A 573 -16.72 -15.61 22.49
C GLY A 573 -17.35 -16.55 23.53
N ILE A 574 -18.62 -16.33 23.87
CA ILE A 574 -19.37 -17.23 24.77
C ILE A 574 -19.86 -18.47 24.00
N TYR A 575 -20.28 -18.28 22.76
CA TYR A 575 -20.69 -19.34 21.84
C TYR A 575 -19.71 -19.48 20.67
N SER A 576 -19.67 -20.67 20.04
CA SER A 576 -18.89 -20.92 18.82
C SER A 576 -19.53 -20.26 17.58
N GLY A 577 -20.84 -20.01 17.60
CA GLY A 577 -21.59 -19.51 16.44
C GLY A 577 -21.67 -20.50 15.27
N GLY A 578 -21.51 -21.80 15.54
CA GLY A 578 -21.42 -22.87 14.53
C GLY A 578 -20.02 -23.08 13.95
N ALA A 579 -18.98 -22.42 14.48
CA ALA A 579 -17.63 -22.54 13.96
C ALA A 579 -17.01 -23.93 14.16
N ASP A 580 -16.37 -24.45 13.10
CA ASP A 580 -15.54 -25.67 13.13
C ASP A 580 -14.40 -25.58 14.16
N GLU A 581 -13.94 -24.35 14.40
CA GLU A 581 -12.84 -24.05 15.29
C GLU A 581 -13.25 -22.97 16.28
N SER A 582 -13.10 -23.26 17.57
CA SER A 582 -13.28 -22.25 18.61
C SER A 582 -12.13 -22.35 19.62
N SER A 583 -11.66 -21.18 20.08
CA SER A 583 -10.53 -21.08 21.00
C SER A 583 -10.79 -20.01 22.04
N PHE A 584 -10.48 -20.33 23.29
CA PHE A 584 -10.72 -19.47 24.46
C PHE A 584 -12.20 -19.12 24.71
N CYS A 585 -13.13 -19.97 24.24
CA CYS A 585 -14.55 -19.84 24.55
C CYS A 585 -14.88 -20.67 25.81
N PRO A 586 -15.73 -20.19 26.73
CA PRO A 586 -16.19 -21.00 27.86
C PRO A 586 -16.80 -22.34 27.41
N ALA A 587 -17.53 -22.36 26.29
CA ALA A 587 -18.10 -23.59 25.72
C ALA A 587 -17.04 -24.56 25.12
N THR A 588 -15.82 -24.09 24.80
CA THR A 588 -14.74 -24.88 24.21
C THR A 588 -13.35 -24.45 24.73
N THR A 589 -12.88 -25.13 25.78
CA THR A 589 -11.54 -24.87 26.35
C THR A 589 -10.45 -25.66 25.63
N GLY A 590 -9.68 -25.00 24.76
CA GLY A 590 -8.44 -25.56 24.19
C GLY A 590 -7.77 -24.67 23.14
N TRP A 591 -6.45 -24.78 23.02
CA TRP A 591 -5.68 -24.25 21.89
C TRP A 591 -5.22 -25.45 21.05
N ARG A 592 -5.49 -25.45 19.74
CA ARG A 592 -5.30 -26.65 18.90
C ARG A 592 -3.86 -27.15 18.86
N ASN A 593 -3.73 -28.48 19.00
CA ASN A 593 -2.63 -29.36 18.56
C ASN A 593 -1.20 -28.95 18.93
N PHE A 594 -0.99 -28.00 19.85
CA PHE A 594 0.37 -27.63 20.25
C PHE A 594 1.12 -28.81 20.85
N GLU A 595 0.38 -29.72 21.50
CA GLU A 595 0.88 -30.94 22.10
C GLU A 595 1.30 -32.01 21.07
N ASP A 596 0.68 -32.03 19.88
CA ASP A 596 0.97 -33.00 18.80
C ASP A 596 2.14 -32.56 17.89
N ILE A 597 2.61 -31.31 18.03
CA ILE A 597 3.72 -30.77 17.25
C ILE A 597 5.06 -31.26 17.81
N THR A 598 5.93 -31.77 16.93
CA THR A 598 7.30 -32.19 17.28
C THR A 598 8.14 -31.05 17.86
N MET A 599 9.05 -31.37 18.78
CA MET A 599 9.89 -30.37 19.49
C MET A 599 10.61 -29.40 18.54
N TRP A 600 11.16 -29.88 17.42
CA TRP A 600 11.84 -29.04 16.43
C TRP A 600 10.91 -28.06 15.71
N ARG A 601 9.67 -28.47 15.39
CA ARG A 601 8.67 -27.56 14.82
C ARG A 601 8.26 -26.49 15.83
N ARG A 602 8.17 -26.82 17.13
CA ARG A 602 7.93 -25.83 18.20
C ARG A 602 9.07 -24.81 18.32
N ILE A 603 10.32 -25.27 18.28
CA ILE A 603 11.51 -24.39 18.28
C ILE A 603 11.49 -23.47 17.05
N LEU A 604 11.18 -24.01 15.86
CA LEU A 604 11.12 -23.20 14.64
C LEU A 604 9.97 -22.18 14.67
N LEU A 605 8.78 -22.57 15.17
CA LEU A 605 7.66 -21.65 15.41
C LEU A 605 8.03 -20.55 16.41
N PHE A 606 8.75 -20.89 17.47
CA PHE A 606 9.29 -19.93 18.45
C PHE A 606 10.27 -18.96 17.79
N LEU A 607 11.24 -19.44 17.00
CA LEU A 607 12.21 -18.60 16.30
C LEU A 607 11.54 -17.69 15.26
N LEU A 608 10.58 -18.21 14.48
CA LEU A 608 9.81 -17.42 13.52
C LEU A 608 9.00 -16.30 14.17
N ASN A 609 8.52 -16.52 15.40
CA ASN A 609 7.71 -15.58 16.17
C ASN A 609 8.49 -14.87 17.29
N LEU A 610 9.83 -14.99 17.35
CA LEU A 610 10.66 -14.47 18.43
C LEU A 610 10.43 -12.97 18.65
N MET A 611 10.34 -12.19 17.58
CA MET A 611 10.05 -10.75 17.68
C MET A 611 8.65 -10.46 18.24
N SER A 612 7.66 -11.28 17.92
CA SER A 612 6.30 -11.17 18.48
C SER A 612 6.31 -11.49 19.98
N LEU A 613 7.06 -12.51 20.39
CA LEU A 613 7.23 -12.91 21.79
C LEU A 613 7.98 -11.86 22.60
N LEU A 614 9.10 -11.33 22.09
CA LEU A 614 9.84 -10.22 22.72
C LEU A 614 8.96 -8.98 22.89
N ARG A 615 8.13 -8.67 21.89
CA ARG A 615 7.16 -7.58 21.97
C ARG A 615 6.09 -7.84 23.03
N ILE A 616 5.53 -9.05 23.11
CA ILE A 616 4.56 -9.43 24.16
C ILE A 616 5.22 -9.27 25.55
N ALA A 617 6.46 -9.75 25.73
CA ALA A 617 7.19 -9.60 26.97
C ALA A 617 7.43 -8.13 27.34
N CYS A 618 7.85 -7.31 26.38
CA CYS A 618 8.02 -5.86 26.58
C CYS A 618 6.70 -5.17 26.96
N LEU A 619 5.60 -5.48 26.27
CA LEU A 619 4.28 -4.95 26.58
C LEU A 619 3.79 -5.42 27.96
N ALA A 620 4.07 -6.66 28.35
CA ALA A 620 3.73 -7.19 29.67
C ALA A 620 4.48 -6.48 30.79
N VAL A 621 5.76 -6.14 30.59
CA VAL A 621 6.55 -5.34 31.53
C VAL A 621 5.98 -3.93 31.66
N ILE A 622 5.65 -3.28 30.55
CA ILE A 622 4.99 -1.96 30.57
C ILE A 622 3.67 -2.04 31.33
N GLU A 623 2.84 -3.04 31.02
CA GLU A 623 1.54 -3.24 31.67
C GLU A 623 1.70 -3.54 33.16
N LEU A 624 2.75 -4.26 33.58
CA LEU A 624 3.08 -4.52 34.98
C LEU A 624 3.35 -3.22 35.74
N PHE A 625 4.23 -2.34 35.22
CA PHE A 625 4.52 -1.05 35.88
C PHE A 625 3.28 -0.17 35.97
N VAL A 626 2.50 -0.13 34.90
CA VAL A 626 1.27 0.66 34.86
C VAL A 626 0.21 0.10 35.81
N SER A 627 0.07 -1.22 35.90
CA SER A 627 -0.86 -1.89 36.83
C SER A 627 -0.44 -1.70 38.29
N MET A 628 0.86 -1.74 38.58
CA MET A 628 1.39 -1.51 39.92
C MET A 628 1.15 -0.07 40.39
N GLY A 629 1.39 0.92 39.52
CA GLY A 629 1.08 2.32 39.84
C GLY A 629 -0.42 2.55 40.08
N ASP A 630 -1.29 1.81 39.38
CA ASP A 630 -2.73 1.90 39.54
C ASP A 630 -3.26 1.20 40.82
N ALA A 631 -2.64 0.07 41.19
CA ALA A 631 -2.88 -0.62 42.45
C ALA A 631 -2.53 0.27 43.64
N VAL A 632 -1.37 0.95 43.60
CA VAL A 632 -0.95 1.91 44.63
C VAL A 632 -1.97 3.05 44.77
N ARG A 633 -2.43 3.64 43.66
CA ARG A 633 -3.48 4.67 43.69
C ARG A 633 -4.81 4.14 44.25
N GLY A 634 -5.16 2.89 43.93
CA GLY A 634 -6.35 2.22 44.47
C GLY A 634 -6.29 2.07 45.99
N ILE A 635 -5.14 1.63 46.50
CA ILE A 635 -4.87 1.47 47.94
C ILE A 635 -4.94 2.84 48.65
N VAL A 636 -4.34 3.88 48.07
CA VAL A 636 -4.41 5.27 48.61
C VAL A 636 -5.86 5.78 48.69
N LYS A 637 -6.74 5.30 47.80
CA LYS A 637 -8.19 5.62 47.81
C LYS A 637 -9.02 4.69 48.70
N GLY A 638 -8.39 3.91 49.58
CA GLY A 638 -9.08 3.06 50.57
C GLY A 638 -9.64 1.75 50.02
N ARG A 639 -9.15 1.26 48.88
CA ARG A 639 -9.57 -0.02 48.30
C ARG A 639 -8.78 -1.20 48.88
N ASP A 640 -9.37 -2.40 48.81
CA ASP A 640 -8.78 -3.63 49.34
C ASP A 640 -7.43 -3.97 48.69
N PHE A 641 -6.40 -4.12 49.53
CA PHE A 641 -5.02 -4.38 49.12
C PHE A 641 -4.87 -5.67 48.31
N TRP A 642 -5.46 -6.77 48.78
CA TRP A 642 -5.32 -8.08 48.15
C TRP A 642 -6.04 -8.12 46.80
N ARG A 643 -7.21 -7.49 46.68
CA ARG A 643 -7.94 -7.37 45.40
C ARG A 643 -7.22 -6.50 44.37
N GLU A 644 -6.42 -5.52 44.77
CA GLU A 644 -5.57 -4.75 43.84
C GLU A 644 -4.34 -5.57 43.41
N LEU A 645 -3.70 -6.31 44.32
CA LEU A 645 -2.52 -7.11 44.03
C LEU A 645 -2.82 -8.29 43.09
N PHE A 646 -3.87 -9.08 43.38
CA PHE A 646 -4.23 -10.26 42.57
C PHE A 646 -4.82 -9.92 41.20
N PHE A 647 -5.15 -8.66 40.94
CA PHE A 647 -5.66 -8.21 39.65
C PHE A 647 -4.56 -7.95 38.62
N ILE A 648 -3.34 -7.61 39.07
CA ILE A 648 -2.22 -7.30 38.18
C ILE A 648 -1.94 -8.45 37.19
N PRO A 649 -1.84 -9.73 37.63
CA PRO A 649 -1.61 -10.84 36.70
C PRO A 649 -2.75 -11.05 35.70
N ARG A 650 -4.02 -11.00 36.16
CA ARG A 650 -5.20 -11.14 35.29
C ARG A 650 -5.19 -10.08 34.20
N ARG A 651 -4.90 -8.84 34.58
CA ARG A 651 -4.82 -7.71 33.67
C ARG A 651 -3.72 -7.87 32.62
N ILE A 652 -2.53 -8.34 32.99
CA ILE A 652 -1.45 -8.59 32.02
C ILE A 652 -1.87 -9.70 31.03
N ILE A 653 -2.49 -10.77 31.55
CA ILE A 653 -2.94 -11.90 30.74
C ILE A 653 -4.00 -11.43 29.73
N VAL A 654 -5.05 -10.73 30.18
CA VAL A 654 -6.14 -10.29 29.29
C VAL A 654 -5.71 -9.16 28.36
N ASN A 655 -5.14 -8.09 28.90
CA ASN A 655 -4.80 -6.89 28.12
C ASN A 655 -3.62 -7.08 27.18
N VAL A 656 -2.71 -8.01 27.44
CA VAL A 656 -1.51 -8.22 26.60
C VAL A 656 -1.49 -9.60 26.00
N GLY A 657 -1.56 -10.65 26.82
CA GLY A 657 -1.47 -12.03 26.36
C GLY A 657 -2.60 -12.40 25.41
N LEU A 658 -3.82 -12.49 25.92
CA LEU A 658 -5.01 -12.93 25.20
C LEU A 658 -5.26 -12.08 23.94
N ARG A 659 -5.20 -10.74 24.05
CA ARG A 659 -5.33 -9.85 22.88
C ARG A 659 -4.34 -10.18 21.76
N GLU A 660 -3.07 -10.39 22.10
CA GLU A 660 -2.05 -10.68 21.08
C GLU A 660 -2.19 -12.09 20.52
N LEU A 661 -2.59 -13.07 21.34
CA LEU A 661 -2.89 -14.43 20.88
C LEU A 661 -4.07 -14.46 19.91
N ILE A 662 -5.17 -13.78 20.24
CA ILE A 662 -6.35 -13.64 19.37
C ILE A 662 -5.95 -13.01 18.03
N ALA A 663 -5.19 -11.91 18.07
CA ALA A 663 -4.77 -11.25 16.84
C ALA A 663 -3.87 -12.16 15.97
N ILE A 664 -2.98 -12.94 16.57
CA ILE A 664 -2.13 -13.90 15.84
C ILE A 664 -2.99 -15.02 15.24
N GLY A 665 -3.96 -15.55 15.99
CA GLY A 665 -4.91 -16.56 15.51
C GLY A 665 -5.70 -16.09 14.29
N VAL A 666 -6.32 -14.91 14.40
CA VAL A 666 -7.05 -14.29 13.28
C VAL A 666 -6.13 -14.04 12.08
N GLU A 667 -4.90 -13.55 12.28
CA GLU A 667 -3.93 -13.38 11.19
C GLU A 667 -3.58 -14.72 10.49
N ALA A 668 -3.53 -15.82 11.23
CA ALA A 668 -3.31 -17.17 10.70
C ALA A 668 -4.52 -17.68 9.90
N ASP A 669 -5.74 -17.51 10.41
CA ASP A 669 -6.98 -17.95 9.73
C ASP A 669 -7.25 -17.15 8.45
N VAL A 670 -6.97 -15.85 8.49
CA VAL A 670 -6.96 -15.02 7.30
C VAL A 670 -5.97 -15.54 6.25
N THR A 671 -4.81 -16.02 6.70
CA THR A 671 -3.81 -16.63 5.82
C THR A 671 -4.29 -17.98 5.29
N ARG A 672 -5.06 -18.76 6.06
CA ARG A 672 -5.67 -20.05 5.67
C ARG A 672 -6.87 -19.89 4.74
N GLY A 673 -7.52 -18.72 4.73
CA GLY A 673 -8.68 -18.44 3.89
C GLY A 673 -10.01 -18.90 4.50
N ILE A 674 -10.13 -18.91 5.83
CA ILE A 674 -11.36 -19.28 6.55
C ILE A 674 -12.53 -18.32 6.19
N PRO A 675 -13.74 -18.82 5.88
CA PRO A 675 -14.85 -17.99 5.38
C PRO A 675 -15.37 -16.97 6.41
N ALA A 676 -15.58 -17.37 7.66
CA ALA A 676 -16.14 -16.53 8.70
C ALA A 676 -15.27 -16.57 9.95
N ILE A 677 -14.88 -15.40 10.47
CA ILE A 677 -14.01 -15.29 11.65
C ILE A 677 -14.62 -14.29 12.63
N HIS A 678 -14.87 -14.70 13.87
CA HIS A 678 -15.22 -13.80 14.98
C HIS A 678 -14.10 -13.75 16.00
N ALA A 679 -13.83 -12.57 16.55
CA ALA A 679 -12.91 -12.40 17.65
C ALA A 679 -13.36 -11.30 18.61
N ASN A 680 -13.39 -11.62 19.90
CA ASN A 680 -13.77 -10.69 20.96
C ASN A 680 -12.54 -10.18 21.77
N PHE A 681 -12.44 -8.86 21.93
CA PHE A 681 -11.40 -8.21 22.73
C PHE A 681 -11.94 -7.72 24.08
N LEU A 682 -11.73 -8.52 25.13
CA LEU A 682 -12.23 -8.30 26.51
C LEU A 682 -11.57 -7.13 27.28
N GLY A 683 -10.46 -6.60 26.79
CA GLY A 683 -9.59 -5.71 27.59
C GLY A 683 -10.19 -4.35 27.95
N TYR A 684 -11.24 -3.88 27.25
CA TYR A 684 -11.93 -2.64 27.65
C TYR A 684 -12.96 -2.91 28.75
N ASP A 685 -13.80 -3.92 28.57
CA ASP A 685 -14.86 -4.33 29.48
C ASP A 685 -14.35 -4.58 30.92
N GLU A 686 -13.31 -5.41 31.09
CA GLU A 686 -12.76 -5.75 32.40
C GLU A 686 -12.29 -4.52 33.19
N ASN A 687 -11.71 -3.54 32.49
CA ASN A 687 -11.22 -2.31 33.11
C ASN A 687 -12.35 -1.33 33.42
N SER A 688 -13.39 -1.33 32.59
CA SER A 688 -14.57 -0.49 32.76
C SER A 688 -15.39 -0.94 33.98
N HIS A 689 -15.56 -2.25 34.19
CA HIS A 689 -16.20 -2.78 35.40
C HIS A 689 -15.54 -2.29 36.69
N ARG A 690 -14.20 -2.28 36.73
CA ARG A 690 -13.46 -1.91 37.93
C ARG A 690 -13.34 -0.40 38.14
N ARG A 691 -13.14 0.38 37.08
CA ARG A 691 -12.75 1.81 37.19
C ARG A 691 -13.75 2.79 36.57
N GLY A 692 -14.78 2.29 35.89
CA GLY A 692 -15.76 3.07 35.14
C GLY A 692 -15.40 3.18 33.65
N PRO A 693 -16.40 3.36 32.77
CA PRO A 693 -16.22 3.35 31.31
C PRO A 693 -15.43 4.57 30.77
N ASP A 694 -15.47 5.69 31.46
CA ASP A 694 -14.77 6.93 31.08
C ASP A 694 -13.34 7.03 31.66
N ALA A 695 -12.90 6.01 32.41
CA ALA A 695 -11.60 6.01 33.04
C ALA A 695 -10.47 6.10 32.01
N LEU A 696 -9.45 6.92 32.31
CA LEU A 696 -8.23 7.04 31.50
C LEU A 696 -7.59 5.68 31.18
N PHE A 697 -7.78 4.71 32.07
CA PHE A 697 -7.24 3.37 31.95
C PHE A 697 -7.98 2.51 30.93
N ALA A 698 -9.32 2.47 31.00
CA ALA A 698 -10.15 1.80 30.00
C ALA A 698 -9.85 2.38 28.60
N HIS A 699 -9.67 3.70 28.50
CA HIS A 699 -9.29 4.35 27.24
C HIS A 699 -7.83 4.11 26.80
N PHE A 700 -6.95 3.67 27.71
CA PHE A 700 -5.58 3.31 27.36
C PHE A 700 -5.53 1.94 26.67
N THR A 701 -6.32 0.96 27.12
CA THR A 701 -6.34 -0.40 26.53
C THR A 701 -6.84 -0.38 25.09
N LEU A 702 -7.74 0.56 24.75
CA LEU A 702 -8.21 0.80 23.38
C LEU A 702 -7.08 1.01 22.37
N ARG A 703 -5.94 1.61 22.76
CA ARG A 703 -4.79 1.77 21.85
C ARG A 703 -4.17 0.44 21.43
N GLY A 704 -4.15 -0.52 22.34
CA GLY A 704 -3.65 -1.86 22.05
C GLY A 704 -4.61 -2.63 21.15
N ILE A 705 -5.92 -2.47 21.38
CA ILE A 705 -6.98 -3.04 20.53
C ILE A 705 -6.92 -2.44 19.11
N ASP A 706 -6.82 -1.11 18.97
CA ASP A 706 -6.67 -0.40 17.68
C ASP A 706 -5.45 -0.90 16.88
N ARG A 707 -4.32 -1.17 17.56
CA ARG A 707 -3.13 -1.76 16.92
C ARG A 707 -3.35 -3.21 16.48
N ALA A 708 -4.05 -4.02 17.26
CA ALA A 708 -4.37 -5.40 16.90
C ALA A 708 -5.29 -5.43 15.65
N ILE A 709 -6.35 -4.63 15.66
CA ILE A 709 -7.26 -4.43 14.53
C ILE A 709 -6.49 -3.97 13.28
N HIS A 710 -5.53 -3.05 13.41
CA HIS A 710 -4.70 -2.61 12.28
C HIS A 710 -3.88 -3.74 11.65
N ARG A 711 -3.35 -4.68 12.45
CA ARG A 711 -2.60 -5.82 11.92
C ARG A 711 -3.51 -6.82 11.22
N ILE A 712 -4.68 -7.12 11.82
CA ILE A 712 -5.70 -7.99 11.23
C ILE A 712 -6.17 -7.41 9.91
N TRP A 713 -6.52 -6.12 9.85
CA TRP A 713 -6.91 -5.45 8.61
C TRP A 713 -5.82 -5.56 7.53
N ASN A 714 -4.55 -5.39 7.90
CA ASN A 714 -3.44 -5.56 6.97
C ASN A 714 -3.27 -7.01 6.49
N ALA A 715 -3.51 -8.00 7.34
CA ALA A 715 -3.50 -9.40 6.95
C ALA A 715 -4.67 -9.72 6.02
N ALA A 716 -5.88 -9.25 6.33
CA ALA A 716 -7.09 -9.45 5.54
C ALA A 716 -6.90 -8.96 4.10
N HIS A 717 -6.42 -7.72 3.95
CA HIS A 717 -6.16 -7.10 2.64
C HIS A 717 -4.93 -7.67 1.91
N ALA A 718 -4.06 -8.39 2.61
CA ALA A 718 -2.93 -9.07 2.00
C ALA A 718 -3.23 -10.53 1.66
N SER A 719 -4.37 -11.07 2.13
CA SER A 719 -4.73 -12.48 1.94
C SER A 719 -4.79 -12.80 0.45
N GLY A 720 -4.29 -13.97 0.09
CA GLY A 720 -4.31 -14.49 -1.27
C GLY A 720 -5.30 -15.59 -1.53
N ARG A 721 -6.15 -15.88 -0.55
CA ARG A 721 -7.05 -17.03 -0.58
C ARG A 721 -8.52 -16.64 -0.47
N ARG A 722 -8.82 -15.44 0.02
CA ARG A 722 -10.18 -14.97 0.22
C ARG A 722 -10.21 -13.44 0.35
N ASP A 723 -11.35 -12.86 0.03
CA ASP A 723 -11.60 -11.43 0.04
C ASP A 723 -12.45 -11.04 1.26
N TYR A 724 -11.80 -10.53 2.30
CA TYR A 724 -12.43 -10.31 3.60
C TYR A 724 -13.06 -8.93 3.76
N HIS A 725 -14.32 -8.91 4.16
CA HIS A 725 -14.98 -7.75 4.77
C HIS A 725 -14.67 -7.74 6.28
N LEU A 726 -14.03 -6.66 6.75
CA LEU A 726 -13.74 -6.47 8.17
C LEU A 726 -14.80 -5.56 8.79
N TRP A 727 -15.60 -6.10 9.71
CA TRP A 727 -16.57 -5.37 10.52
C TRP A 727 -16.05 -5.26 11.94
N ILE A 728 -16.17 -4.06 12.53
CA ILE A 728 -15.74 -3.83 13.91
C ILE A 728 -16.96 -3.38 14.69
N MET A 729 -17.31 -4.08 15.76
CA MET A 729 -18.52 -3.81 16.54
C MET A 729 -18.23 -3.72 18.04
N SER A 730 -19.19 -3.14 18.76
CA SER A 730 -19.39 -3.33 20.19
C SER A 730 -20.75 -3.98 20.37
N ASP A 731 -20.81 -5.11 21.06
CA ASP A 731 -22.01 -5.88 21.34
C ASP A 731 -23.00 -5.11 22.22
N HIS A 732 -22.49 -4.52 23.29
CA HIS A 732 -23.18 -3.57 24.15
C HIS A 732 -22.21 -2.48 24.61
N GLY A 733 -22.69 -1.54 25.41
CA GLY A 733 -21.83 -0.60 26.13
C GLY A 733 -21.86 -0.83 27.64
N GLN A 734 -21.15 0.02 28.38
CA GLN A 734 -21.22 0.08 29.83
C GLN A 734 -21.62 1.47 30.29
N GLN A 735 -22.52 1.51 31.27
CA GLN A 735 -22.94 2.72 31.96
C GLN A 735 -22.12 2.90 33.24
N HIS A 736 -21.81 4.15 33.58
CA HIS A 736 -21.19 4.45 34.87
C HIS A 736 -22.20 4.19 35.99
N THR A 737 -21.85 3.38 36.98
CA THR A 737 -22.76 2.93 38.06
C THR A 737 -22.14 3.10 39.44
N LYS A 738 -23.00 3.02 40.47
CA LYS A 738 -22.59 2.96 41.87
C LYS A 738 -22.86 1.55 42.43
N PRO A 739 -21.90 0.89 43.10
CA PRO A 739 -22.14 -0.37 43.79
C PRO A 739 -23.22 -0.28 44.87
N TYR A 740 -24.14 -1.23 44.91
CA TYR A 740 -25.19 -1.35 45.93
C TYR A 740 -24.60 -1.41 47.34
N THR A 741 -23.51 -2.16 47.52
CA THR A 741 -22.80 -2.27 48.82
C THR A 741 -22.22 -0.94 49.30
N HIS A 742 -21.90 -0.01 48.39
CA HIS A 742 -21.42 1.32 48.74
C HIS A 742 -22.57 2.27 49.10
N GLU A 743 -23.74 2.10 48.49
CA GLU A 743 -24.94 2.89 48.81
C GLU A 743 -25.57 2.45 50.15
N TYR A 744 -25.69 1.13 50.38
CA TYR A 744 -26.49 0.57 51.48
C TYR A 744 -25.68 -0.22 52.53
N GLY A 745 -24.37 -0.40 52.36
CA GLY A 745 -23.50 -1.07 53.33
C GLY A 745 -23.70 -2.58 53.50
N ARG A 746 -24.60 -3.20 52.71
CA ARG A 746 -24.92 -4.64 52.73
C ARG A 746 -25.10 -5.18 51.30
N LYS A 747 -25.13 -6.51 51.12
CA LYS A 747 -25.44 -7.12 49.81
C LYS A 747 -26.94 -7.13 49.54
N LEU A 748 -27.33 -7.13 48.27
CA LEU A 748 -28.75 -7.17 47.87
C LEU A 748 -29.47 -8.41 48.41
N GLY A 749 -28.87 -9.60 48.25
CA GLY A 749 -29.47 -10.85 48.74
C GLY A 749 -29.77 -10.81 50.24
N ASP A 750 -28.83 -10.32 51.06
CA ASP A 750 -29.02 -10.19 52.50
C ASP A 750 -30.16 -9.20 52.84
N ALA A 751 -30.28 -8.12 52.08
CA ALA A 751 -31.35 -7.14 52.21
C ALA A 751 -32.72 -7.73 51.86
N VAL A 752 -32.80 -8.51 50.79
CA VAL A 752 -34.02 -9.20 50.35
C VAL A 752 -34.43 -10.28 51.35
N THR A 753 -33.51 -11.12 51.82
CA THR A 753 -33.80 -12.14 52.84
C THR A 753 -34.29 -11.49 54.14
N ALA A 754 -33.69 -10.37 54.56
CA ALA A 754 -34.14 -9.63 55.73
C ALA A 754 -35.55 -9.03 55.54
N PHE A 755 -35.87 -8.53 54.34
CA PHE A 755 -37.20 -8.04 53.98
C PHE A 755 -38.23 -9.19 53.98
N TYR A 756 -37.93 -10.31 53.32
CA TYR A 756 -38.79 -11.49 53.28
C TYR A 756 -39.16 -11.99 54.67
N ARG A 757 -38.17 -12.20 55.54
CA ARG A 757 -38.41 -12.65 56.93
C ARG A 757 -39.33 -11.70 57.71
N ARG A 758 -39.33 -10.40 57.39
CA ARG A 758 -40.24 -9.41 57.99
C ARG A 758 -41.63 -9.45 57.36
N TYR A 759 -41.69 -9.54 56.04
CA TYR A 759 -42.91 -9.66 55.27
C TYR A 759 -43.72 -10.90 55.69
N THR A 760 -43.10 -12.08 55.76
CA THR A 760 -43.76 -13.33 56.19
C THR A 760 -44.19 -13.26 57.66
N ARG A 761 -43.40 -12.64 58.55
CA ARG A 761 -43.81 -12.40 59.95
C ARG A 761 -45.02 -11.47 60.07
N SER A 762 -45.18 -10.51 59.15
CA SER A 762 -46.33 -9.59 59.14
C SER A 762 -47.60 -10.22 58.56
N GLN A 763 -47.47 -11.32 57.81
CA GLN A 763 -48.61 -12.09 57.28
C GLN A 763 -49.01 -13.29 58.16
N ALA A 764 -48.12 -13.73 59.06
CA ALA A 764 -48.44 -14.77 60.03
C ALA A 764 -49.45 -14.26 61.08
N VAL A 765 -50.62 -14.89 61.13
CA VAL A 765 -51.54 -14.81 62.28
C VAL A 765 -50.81 -15.38 63.51
N PRO A 766 -50.94 -14.79 64.73
CA PRO A 766 -50.20 -15.27 65.89
C PRO A 766 -50.67 -16.68 66.27
N ALA A 767 -49.85 -17.69 65.95
CA ALA A 767 -49.90 -18.98 66.63
C ALA A 767 -49.02 -18.89 67.88
N ALA A 768 -49.59 -19.35 68.99
CA ALA A 768 -49.06 -19.22 70.34
C ALA A 768 -47.64 -19.76 70.54
N ASP A 769 -46.97 -19.13 71.50
CA ASP A 769 -45.68 -19.45 72.11
C ASP A 769 -45.17 -20.89 71.92
N SER A 770 -43.98 -20.99 71.32
CA SER A 770 -42.99 -21.97 71.79
C SER A 770 -41.60 -21.34 71.76
N GLN A 771 -41.12 -20.99 72.95
CA GLN A 771 -39.73 -20.66 73.22
C GLN A 771 -38.86 -21.88 72.94
N GLN A 772 -37.93 -21.76 71.99
CA GLN A 772 -36.68 -22.50 72.06
C GLN A 772 -35.51 -21.56 71.77
N GLN A 773 -34.81 -21.22 72.86
CA GLN A 773 -33.50 -20.61 72.85
C GLN A 773 -32.48 -21.62 72.33
N SER A 774 -31.79 -21.28 71.25
CA SER A 774 -30.52 -21.90 70.88
C SER A 774 -29.44 -20.84 71.01
N GLN A 775 -28.59 -21.01 72.02
CA GLN A 775 -27.38 -20.25 72.26
C GLN A 775 -26.35 -20.54 71.15
N GLU A 776 -25.92 -19.52 70.42
CA GLU A 776 -24.69 -19.59 69.63
C GLU A 776 -23.52 -19.10 70.49
N GLN A 777 -22.61 -20.02 70.82
CA GLN A 777 -21.30 -19.71 71.39
C GLN A 777 -20.30 -19.38 70.26
N PRO A 778 -19.37 -18.42 70.47
CA PRO A 778 -18.31 -18.14 69.51
C PRO A 778 -17.11 -19.07 69.77
N GLN A 779 -16.73 -19.88 68.78
CA GLN A 779 -15.43 -20.58 68.80
C GLN A 779 -14.51 -20.00 67.73
N ASN A 780 -13.51 -19.26 68.22
CA ASN A 780 -12.29 -18.94 67.49
C ASN A 780 -11.25 -20.05 67.70
N GLU A 781 -10.36 -20.15 66.71
CA GLU A 781 -9.05 -20.83 66.67
C GLU A 781 -9.00 -22.29 66.19
N LEU A 782 -8.56 -22.45 64.94
CA LEU A 782 -7.30 -23.13 64.59
C LEU A 782 -6.92 -22.81 63.14
N ARG A 783 -6.17 -21.73 62.96
CA ARG A 783 -5.47 -21.37 61.72
C ARG A 783 -3.98 -21.62 61.92
N ARG A 784 -3.42 -22.68 61.29
CA ARG A 784 -2.07 -22.72 60.69
C ARG A 784 -1.75 -24.12 60.15
N ALA A 785 -0.93 -24.11 59.08
CA ALA A 785 -0.27 -25.23 58.41
C ALA A 785 -1.03 -25.93 57.26
N ASN A 786 -0.89 -25.36 56.05
CA ASN A 786 -0.50 -26.08 54.82
C ASN A 786 -0.26 -25.04 53.71
N TRP A 787 0.95 -24.47 53.67
CA TRP A 787 1.39 -23.44 52.71
C TRP A 787 2.53 -23.91 51.81
N LEU A 788 2.73 -25.22 51.62
CA LEU A 788 3.84 -25.71 50.78
C LEU A 788 3.40 -26.91 49.94
N PHE A 789 3.17 -26.62 48.65
CA PHE A 789 2.96 -27.52 47.50
C PHE A 789 1.60 -28.22 47.35
N GLY A 790 0.90 -27.91 46.24
CA GLY A 790 -0.09 -28.82 45.64
C GLY A 790 -1.37 -28.17 45.09
N LYS A 791 -1.42 -28.06 43.75
CA LYS A 791 -2.61 -27.86 42.88
C LYS A 791 -3.31 -26.50 42.90
N SER A 792 -3.59 -26.02 41.70
CA SER A 792 -4.29 -24.77 41.36
C SER A 792 -5.75 -24.81 41.82
N GLN A 793 -5.98 -24.49 43.09
CA GLN A 793 -7.30 -24.31 43.69
C GLN A 793 -7.62 -22.81 43.86
N GLY A 794 -7.35 -22.03 42.80
CA GLY A 794 -7.59 -20.59 42.77
C GLY A 794 -8.97 -20.18 42.23
N GLN A 795 -9.74 -21.12 41.67
CA GLN A 795 -11.09 -20.87 41.19
C GLN A 795 -12.14 -21.33 42.23
N GLU A 796 -12.02 -22.51 42.85
CA GLU A 796 -13.02 -23.04 43.80
C GLU A 796 -13.31 -22.14 45.03
N ALA A 797 -12.35 -21.32 45.49
CA ALA A 797 -12.54 -20.47 46.68
C ALA A 797 -13.45 -19.25 46.46
N VAL A 798 -13.77 -18.89 45.20
CA VAL A 798 -14.79 -17.87 44.87
C VAL A 798 -16.16 -18.51 44.63
N PHE A 799 -16.25 -19.84 44.48
CA PHE A 799 -17.50 -20.57 44.24
C PHE A 799 -18.15 -21.16 45.49
N SER A 800 -17.43 -21.26 46.62
CA SER A 800 -18.01 -21.86 47.83
C SER A 800 -19.15 -21.04 48.47
N TRP A 801 -19.40 -19.81 48.01
CA TRP A 801 -20.50 -18.94 48.45
C TRP A 801 -21.80 -19.17 47.66
N LEU A 802 -21.73 -19.86 46.52
CA LEU A 802 -22.87 -20.23 45.65
C LEU A 802 -23.35 -21.66 45.89
N GLN A 803 -22.54 -22.51 46.53
CA GLN A 803 -22.86 -23.91 46.85
C GLN A 803 -23.09 -24.16 48.35
N SER A 804 -23.49 -23.14 49.12
CA SER A 804 -24.06 -23.42 50.44
C SER A 804 -25.46 -23.99 50.25
N ASP A 805 -25.75 -25.15 50.82
CA ASP A 805 -27.12 -25.66 51.03
C ASP A 805 -28.02 -24.51 51.49
N ARG A 806 -28.85 -23.95 50.60
CA ARG A 806 -29.81 -22.90 50.94
C ARG A 806 -31.17 -23.55 51.07
N ASN A 807 -31.88 -23.20 52.14
CA ASN A 807 -33.26 -23.62 52.40
C ASN A 807 -34.13 -23.31 51.18
N GLU A 808 -34.88 -24.30 50.69
CA GLU A 808 -35.87 -24.12 49.61
C GLU A 808 -37.00 -23.14 50.02
N ASP A 809 -37.14 -22.84 51.31
CA ASP A 809 -38.17 -21.97 51.90
C ASP A 809 -37.83 -20.45 51.90
N GLU A 810 -36.66 -20.03 51.37
CA GLU A 810 -36.25 -18.61 51.29
C GLU A 810 -36.16 -18.11 49.83
N PRO A 811 -36.45 -16.82 49.58
CA PRO A 811 -36.36 -16.25 48.25
C PRO A 811 -34.92 -16.23 47.74
N THR A 812 -34.75 -16.54 46.47
CA THR A 812 -33.45 -16.54 45.81
C THR A 812 -33.29 -15.29 44.97
N THR A 813 -32.28 -14.47 45.25
CA THR A 813 -31.93 -13.30 44.43
C THR A 813 -30.70 -13.60 43.58
N VAL A 814 -30.81 -13.41 42.27
CA VAL A 814 -29.71 -13.54 41.33
C VAL A 814 -29.56 -12.21 40.58
N ALA A 815 -28.50 -11.46 40.87
CA ALA A 815 -28.30 -10.13 40.31
C ALA A 815 -26.83 -9.87 40.01
N ILE A 816 -26.53 -9.57 38.75
CA ILE A 816 -25.18 -9.26 38.23
C ILE A 816 -25.32 -8.01 37.38
N GLY A 817 -24.44 -7.03 37.59
CA GLY A 817 -24.58 -5.70 37.00
C GLY A 817 -25.81 -4.96 37.54
N PRO A 818 -26.53 -4.18 36.70
CA PRO A 818 -27.69 -3.40 37.09
C PRO A 818 -29.02 -4.12 36.88
N LEU A 819 -29.02 -5.41 36.51
CA LEU A 819 -30.21 -6.22 36.32
C LEU A 819 -30.14 -7.48 37.19
N GLY A 820 -31.28 -7.93 37.69
CA GLY A 820 -31.37 -9.19 38.43
C GLY A 820 -32.80 -9.70 38.54
N TYR A 821 -32.94 -10.88 39.14
CA TYR A 821 -34.21 -11.54 39.37
C TYR A 821 -34.35 -11.94 40.82
N LEU A 822 -35.58 -11.86 41.30
CA LEU A 822 -36.03 -12.40 42.56
C LEU A 822 -36.97 -13.57 42.28
N TYR A 823 -36.55 -14.76 42.69
CA TYR A 823 -37.35 -15.97 42.68
C TYR A 823 -38.04 -16.11 44.03
N TRP A 824 -39.34 -15.90 44.05
CA TRP A 824 -40.18 -15.93 45.23
C TRP A 824 -40.67 -17.37 45.50
N PRO A 825 -40.60 -17.87 46.74
CA PRO A 825 -40.91 -19.28 47.02
C PRO A 825 -42.41 -19.59 47.02
N ASP A 826 -43.27 -18.62 47.38
CA ASP A 826 -44.71 -18.82 47.53
C ASP A 826 -45.52 -18.32 46.31
N PRO A 827 -46.66 -18.95 45.98
CA PRO A 827 -47.59 -18.37 45.00
C PRO A 827 -48.11 -17.01 45.46
N LEU A 828 -48.10 -16.01 44.56
CA LEU A 828 -48.54 -14.65 44.86
C LEU A 828 -49.92 -14.35 44.26
N GLU A 829 -50.83 -13.84 45.09
CA GLU A 829 -52.04 -13.16 44.62
C GLU A 829 -51.71 -11.77 44.04
N SER A 830 -52.56 -11.25 43.15
CA SER A 830 -52.35 -9.99 42.45
C SER A 830 -52.11 -8.78 43.37
N ALA A 831 -52.76 -8.75 44.55
CA ALA A 831 -52.53 -7.73 45.58
C ALA A 831 -51.19 -7.87 46.33
N GLY A 832 -50.56 -9.04 46.27
CA GLY A 832 -49.25 -9.32 46.85
C GLY A 832 -48.10 -8.65 46.09
N TYR A 833 -48.21 -8.54 44.76
CA TYR A 833 -47.19 -7.93 43.91
C TYR A 833 -46.94 -6.46 44.26
N ASP A 834 -48.00 -5.67 44.41
CA ASP A 834 -47.88 -4.24 44.77
C ASP A 834 -47.19 -4.04 46.13
N ARG A 835 -47.53 -4.87 47.13
CA ARG A 835 -46.94 -4.78 48.48
C ARG A 835 -45.47 -5.17 48.47
N ILE A 836 -45.11 -6.24 47.77
CA ILE A 836 -43.72 -6.70 47.67
C ILE A 836 -42.89 -5.69 46.88
N ALA A 837 -43.40 -5.19 45.75
CA ALA A 837 -42.74 -4.16 44.96
C ALA A 837 -42.47 -2.90 45.80
N ALA A 838 -43.45 -2.40 46.57
CA ALA A 838 -43.26 -1.27 47.48
C ALA A 838 -42.15 -1.53 48.53
N GLY A 839 -42.14 -2.72 49.15
CA GLY A 839 -41.10 -3.09 50.11
C GLY A 839 -39.71 -3.23 49.49
N LEU A 840 -39.62 -3.71 48.24
CA LEU A 840 -38.37 -3.77 47.48
C LEU A 840 -37.84 -2.36 47.16
N LEU A 841 -38.73 -1.41 46.86
CA LEU A 841 -38.35 -0.01 46.63
C LEU A 841 -37.90 0.68 47.92
N GLU A 842 -38.70 0.61 48.99
CA GLU A 842 -38.52 1.40 50.20
C GLU A 842 -37.55 0.79 51.23
N GLU A 843 -37.63 -0.53 51.47
CA GLU A 843 -36.85 -1.21 52.51
C GLU A 843 -35.57 -1.85 51.98
N VAL A 844 -35.63 -2.40 50.76
CA VAL A 844 -34.47 -3.02 50.09
C VAL A 844 -33.69 -1.99 49.27
N GLY A 845 -34.33 -0.93 48.78
CA GLY A 845 -33.65 0.13 48.03
C GLY A 845 -33.35 -0.24 46.58
N VAL A 846 -34.18 -1.10 45.97
CA VAL A 846 -34.16 -1.36 44.52
C VAL A 846 -34.80 -0.17 43.80
N PRO A 847 -34.15 0.46 42.80
CA PRO A 847 -34.71 1.65 42.15
C PRO A 847 -35.93 1.40 41.25
N LEU A 848 -35.96 0.26 40.56
CA LEU A 848 -36.99 -0.11 39.60
C LEU A 848 -37.28 -1.61 39.71
N VAL A 849 -38.54 -1.97 39.85
CA VAL A 849 -39.02 -3.36 39.96
C VAL A 849 -40.05 -3.60 38.86
N LEU A 850 -40.00 -4.74 38.18
CA LEU A 850 -40.98 -5.14 37.18
C LEU A 850 -41.49 -6.56 37.46
N ALA A 851 -42.75 -6.83 37.12
CA ALA A 851 -43.36 -8.16 37.20
C ALA A 851 -44.50 -8.30 36.20
N ASP A 852 -44.75 -9.53 35.72
CA ASP A 852 -45.96 -9.85 34.96
C ASP A 852 -47.09 -10.24 35.94
N VAL A 853 -48.16 -9.43 35.95
CA VAL A 853 -49.34 -9.66 36.79
C VAL A 853 -50.52 -9.92 35.86
N GLU A 854 -51.00 -11.17 35.85
CA GLU A 854 -52.14 -11.62 35.04
C GLU A 854 -52.03 -11.28 33.54
N GLY A 855 -50.81 -11.35 32.98
CA GLY A 855 -50.56 -11.06 31.57
C GLY A 855 -50.34 -9.58 31.26
N THR A 856 -50.23 -8.72 32.27
CA THR A 856 -49.81 -7.31 32.12
C THR A 856 -48.53 -7.06 32.90
N VAL A 857 -47.49 -6.57 32.20
CA VAL A 857 -46.23 -6.20 32.84
C VAL A 857 -46.36 -4.82 33.48
N TRP A 858 -46.13 -4.77 34.78
CA TRP A 858 -46.12 -3.55 35.58
C TRP A 858 -44.71 -3.21 36.02
N ALA A 859 -44.41 -1.92 36.08
CA ALA A 859 -43.15 -1.39 36.59
C ALA A 859 -43.44 -0.43 37.76
N TRP A 860 -42.69 -0.59 38.84
CA TRP A 860 -42.77 0.26 40.03
C TRP A 860 -41.44 0.98 40.25
N ASN A 861 -41.52 2.28 40.51
CA ASN A 861 -40.39 3.10 40.96
C ASN A 861 -40.88 4.13 42.00
N ALA A 862 -40.00 5.01 42.47
CA ALA A 862 -40.35 6.03 43.46
C ALA A 862 -41.44 7.04 43.03
N ALA A 863 -41.70 7.18 41.72
CA ALA A 863 -42.75 8.06 41.18
C ALA A 863 -44.13 7.37 41.11
N GLY A 864 -44.20 6.04 41.17
CA GLY A 864 -45.45 5.29 41.14
C GLY A 864 -45.38 3.98 40.38
N ARG A 865 -46.56 3.51 39.97
CA ARG A 865 -46.78 2.28 39.19
C ARG A 865 -47.14 2.66 37.75
N PHE A 866 -46.51 1.99 36.79
CA PHE A 866 -46.64 2.27 35.36
C PHE A 866 -46.84 0.97 34.58
N ARG A 867 -47.64 1.03 33.53
CA ARG A 867 -47.91 -0.11 32.64
C ARG A 867 -46.90 -0.16 31.50
N MET A 868 -46.30 -1.33 31.28
CA MET A 868 -45.35 -1.56 30.18
C MET A 868 -46.06 -2.21 28.97
N PRO A 869 -45.68 -1.87 27.73
CA PRO A 869 -44.68 -0.86 27.32
C PRO A 869 -45.21 0.59 27.24
N ASP A 870 -46.51 0.81 27.42
CA ASP A 870 -47.22 2.06 27.09
C ASP A 870 -46.70 3.30 27.86
N GLU A 871 -46.32 3.14 29.12
CA GLU A 871 -45.93 4.25 30.02
C GLU A 871 -44.40 4.32 30.26
N VAL A 872 -43.59 3.77 29.36
CA VAL A 872 -42.12 3.72 29.51
C VAL A 872 -41.45 5.09 29.64
N SER A 873 -42.05 6.16 29.09
CA SER A 873 -41.54 7.54 29.19
C SER A 873 -41.54 8.10 30.63
N SER A 874 -42.27 7.47 31.54
CA SER A 874 -42.27 7.77 32.97
C SER A 874 -41.13 7.06 33.73
N ILE A 875 -40.41 6.15 33.07
CA ILE A 875 -39.34 5.31 33.66
C ILE A 875 -37.98 5.65 33.04
N LEU A 876 -37.95 5.77 31.71
CA LEU A 876 -36.78 6.09 30.91
C LEU A 876 -36.92 7.49 30.30
N PRO A 877 -35.82 8.23 30.11
CA PRO A 877 -35.89 9.58 29.59
C PRO A 877 -36.38 9.57 28.14
N ALA A 878 -37.16 10.59 27.77
CA ALA A 878 -37.78 10.67 26.43
C ALA A 878 -36.75 10.76 25.28
N ASP A 879 -35.51 11.17 25.56
CA ASP A 879 -34.39 11.21 24.62
C ASP A 879 -33.59 9.91 24.56
N HIS A 880 -34.05 8.83 25.21
CA HIS A 880 -33.41 7.53 25.13
C HIS A 880 -33.34 7.04 23.66
N PRO A 881 -32.16 6.70 23.11
CA PRO A 881 -32.00 6.42 21.67
C PRO A 881 -32.87 5.26 21.13
N HIS A 882 -33.24 4.35 22.03
CA HIS A 882 -33.94 3.09 21.73
C HIS A 882 -35.19 2.88 22.62
N LEU A 883 -35.88 3.96 23.01
CA LEU A 883 -36.97 3.92 24.01
C LEU A 883 -38.00 2.81 23.76
N ASP A 884 -38.59 2.75 22.56
CA ASP A 884 -39.62 1.77 22.22
C ASP A 884 -39.09 0.33 22.24
N GLN A 885 -37.85 0.12 21.77
CA GLN A 885 -37.22 -1.20 21.72
C GLN A 885 -36.91 -1.71 23.13
N VAL A 886 -36.43 -0.82 24.00
CA VAL A 886 -36.18 -1.14 25.41
C VAL A 886 -37.48 -1.47 26.12
N ALA A 887 -38.56 -0.73 25.87
CA ALA A 887 -39.88 -1.01 26.46
C ALA A 887 -40.40 -2.40 26.08
N ALA A 888 -40.31 -2.74 24.80
CA ALA A 888 -40.71 -4.04 24.27
C ALA A 888 -39.84 -5.17 24.85
N ASP A 889 -38.52 -5.00 24.83
CA ASP A 889 -37.60 -6.02 25.33
C ASP A 889 -37.75 -6.22 26.85
N LEU A 890 -37.93 -5.17 27.67
CA LEU A 890 -38.18 -5.31 29.12
C LEU A 890 -39.47 -6.10 29.39
N THR A 891 -40.52 -5.85 28.59
CA THR A 891 -41.80 -6.56 28.70
C THR A 891 -41.64 -8.04 28.37
N SER A 892 -40.94 -8.35 27.27
CA SER A 892 -40.65 -9.71 26.86
C SER A 892 -39.75 -10.44 27.86
N LEU A 893 -38.78 -9.73 28.43
CA LEU A 893 -37.82 -10.28 29.40
C LEU A 893 -38.47 -10.67 30.73
N CYS A 894 -39.51 -9.95 31.17
CA CYS A 894 -40.33 -10.33 32.34
C CYS A 894 -41.10 -11.64 32.13
N ARG A 895 -41.27 -12.06 30.87
CA ARG A 895 -42.00 -13.27 30.47
C ARG A 895 -41.07 -14.41 30.06
N HIS A 896 -39.76 -14.22 30.20
CA HIS A 896 -38.79 -15.26 29.86
C HIS A 896 -39.00 -16.48 30.79
N PRO A 897 -38.87 -17.74 30.30
CA PRO A 897 -39.10 -18.94 31.12
C PRO A 897 -38.23 -19.02 32.39
N ASP A 898 -37.02 -18.47 32.30
CA ASP A 898 -36.06 -18.39 33.41
C ASP A 898 -36.16 -17.09 34.23
N ALA A 899 -37.11 -16.19 33.93
CA ALA A 899 -37.32 -14.99 34.73
C ALA A 899 -37.90 -15.35 36.10
N GLY A 900 -37.45 -14.64 37.15
CA GLY A 900 -38.09 -14.71 38.46
C GLY A 900 -39.39 -13.90 38.50
N GLU A 901 -40.17 -14.09 39.56
CA GLU A 901 -41.45 -13.40 39.79
C GLU A 901 -41.30 -11.87 39.79
N PHE A 902 -40.12 -11.36 40.20
CA PHE A 902 -39.77 -9.95 40.03
C PHE A 902 -38.44 -9.79 39.32
N MET A 903 -38.42 -8.92 38.31
CA MET A 903 -37.21 -8.39 37.70
C MET A 903 -36.80 -7.11 38.44
N LEU A 904 -35.55 -7.07 38.87
CA LEU A 904 -34.94 -5.96 39.60
C LEU A 904 -34.02 -5.18 38.66
N SER A 905 -34.17 -3.86 38.61
CA SER A 905 -33.31 -2.98 37.84
C SER A 905 -32.74 -1.86 38.72
N GLY A 906 -31.44 -1.65 38.61
CA GLY A 906 -30.71 -0.55 39.24
C GLY A 906 -30.89 0.79 38.54
N TRP A 907 -31.68 0.86 37.47
CA TRP A 907 -31.90 2.08 36.70
C TRP A 907 -32.67 3.14 37.50
N ARG A 908 -32.21 4.40 37.45
CA ARG A 908 -32.91 5.56 38.01
C ARG A 908 -32.72 6.79 37.13
N SER A 909 -33.81 7.51 36.86
CA SER A 909 -33.77 8.72 36.05
C SER A 909 -33.02 9.85 36.76
N GLY A 910 -32.12 10.55 36.05
CA GLY A 910 -31.39 11.71 36.56
C GLY A 910 -30.29 11.44 37.60
N GLN A 911 -30.01 10.18 37.94
CA GLN A 911 -28.97 9.78 38.90
C GLN A 911 -28.13 8.62 38.35
N LEU A 912 -26.96 8.34 38.95
CA LEU A 912 -26.11 7.20 38.54
C LEU A 912 -26.82 5.87 38.84
N PRO A 913 -27.03 4.97 37.87
CA PRO A 913 -27.63 3.67 38.14
C PRO A 913 -26.86 2.84 39.17
N ILE A 914 -27.55 1.91 39.81
CA ILE A 914 -26.99 1.01 40.82
C ILE A 914 -26.54 -0.29 40.15
N SER A 915 -25.30 -0.71 40.39
CA SER A 915 -24.89 -2.10 40.14
C SER A 915 -25.09 -2.91 41.41
N PHE A 916 -25.74 -4.06 41.32
CA PHE A 916 -26.01 -4.95 42.45
C PHE A 916 -24.76 -5.69 42.94
N VAL A 917 -23.68 -5.64 42.15
CA VAL A 917 -22.34 -6.18 42.43
C VAL A 917 -21.31 -5.02 42.47
N PRO A 918 -20.07 -5.23 43.00
CA PRO A 918 -19.13 -4.13 43.22
C PRO A 918 -18.43 -3.65 41.93
N GLU A 919 -19.20 -3.02 41.06
CA GLU A 919 -18.78 -2.50 39.74
C GLU A 919 -19.05 -1.00 39.61
N ASN A 920 -18.14 -0.28 38.94
CA ASN A 920 -18.28 1.15 38.62
C ASN A 920 -18.68 1.40 37.16
N GLY A 921 -18.49 0.40 36.31
CA GLY A 921 -19.10 0.31 34.99
C GLY A 921 -19.94 -0.96 34.97
N ALA A 922 -21.19 -0.89 34.54
CA ALA A 922 -22.05 -2.06 34.49
C ALA A 922 -22.86 -2.06 33.19
N HIS A 923 -23.31 -3.25 32.81
CA HIS A 923 -24.14 -3.48 31.64
C HIS A 923 -25.17 -4.56 31.95
N GLY A 924 -26.19 -4.68 31.12
CA GLY A 924 -27.26 -5.67 31.21
C GLY A 924 -28.64 -5.04 31.42
N GLY A 925 -28.68 -3.77 31.84
CA GLY A 925 -29.90 -3.01 32.11
C GLY A 925 -30.28 -2.04 30.98
N PRO A 926 -31.34 -1.24 31.19
CA PRO A 926 -31.95 -0.40 30.17
C PRO A 926 -31.23 0.93 29.94
N GLY A 927 -30.00 1.11 30.45
CA GLY A 927 -29.29 2.38 30.33
C GLY A 927 -28.97 2.76 28.88
N PRO A 928 -28.95 4.06 28.54
CA PRO A 928 -28.68 4.51 27.18
C PRO A 928 -27.26 4.18 26.71
N ASP A 929 -26.25 4.26 27.58
CA ASP A 929 -24.89 3.83 27.20
C ASP A 929 -24.75 2.29 27.22
N GLU A 930 -25.58 1.55 27.99
CA GLU A 930 -25.57 0.07 28.00
C GLU A 930 -26.12 -0.49 26.68
N THR A 931 -27.24 0.06 26.24
CA THR A 931 -27.99 -0.42 25.07
C THR A 931 -27.45 0.10 23.74
N SER A 932 -26.63 1.16 23.77
CA SER A 932 -26.06 1.80 22.57
C SER A 932 -24.67 1.27 22.26
N GLY A 933 -24.62 0.10 21.64
CA GLY A 933 -23.43 -0.40 20.94
C GLY A 933 -23.17 0.36 19.63
N PHE A 934 -22.16 -0.08 18.88
CA PHE A 934 -21.89 0.48 17.56
C PHE A 934 -21.36 -0.57 16.61
N ILE A 935 -21.48 -0.30 15.32
CA ILE A 935 -20.79 -1.07 14.29
C ILE A 935 -20.13 -0.13 13.28
N LEU A 936 -18.91 -0.49 12.89
CA LEU A 936 -18.09 0.19 11.90
C LEU A 936 -17.93 -0.73 10.69
N ILE A 937 -18.53 -0.33 9.57
CA ILE A 937 -18.72 -1.16 8.38
C ILE A 937 -18.08 -0.48 7.15
N PRO A 938 -17.47 -1.24 6.22
CA PRO A 938 -16.95 -0.68 4.97
C PRO A 938 -18.07 -0.19 4.04
N PRO A 939 -17.79 0.74 3.12
CA PRO A 939 -18.82 1.41 2.31
C PRO A 939 -19.55 0.50 1.30
N ASP A 940 -18.97 -0.64 0.96
CA ASP A 940 -19.50 -1.62 0.02
C ASP A 940 -20.30 -2.75 0.70
N ALA A 941 -20.42 -2.72 2.03
CA ALA A 941 -21.25 -3.69 2.73
C ALA A 941 -22.75 -3.44 2.49
N PRO A 942 -23.56 -4.51 2.44
CA PRO A 942 -25.00 -4.39 2.25
C PRO A 942 -25.66 -3.82 3.50
N LEU A 943 -25.99 -2.53 3.49
CA LEU A 943 -26.72 -1.88 4.59
C LEU A 943 -28.24 -1.92 4.32
N PRO A 944 -29.06 -2.23 5.35
CA PRO A 944 -30.51 -2.03 5.26
C PRO A 944 -30.83 -0.53 5.20
N ASP A 945 -32.02 -0.20 4.73
CA ASP A 945 -32.52 1.17 4.81
C ASP A 945 -32.75 1.55 6.28
N LEU A 946 -31.82 2.36 6.79
CA LEU A 946 -31.82 2.78 8.20
C LEU A 946 -32.92 3.79 8.52
N THR A 947 -33.66 4.28 7.52
CA THR A 947 -34.85 5.11 7.75
C THR A 947 -36.06 4.26 8.15
N THR A 948 -36.07 2.98 7.77
CA THR A 948 -37.17 2.04 8.01
C THR A 948 -36.80 0.96 9.04
N VAL A 949 -35.53 0.57 9.16
CA VAL A 949 -35.06 -0.51 10.03
C VAL A 949 -33.97 -0.03 10.99
N LYS A 950 -34.17 -0.21 12.30
CA LYS A 950 -33.12 0.04 13.32
C LYS A 950 -32.14 -1.14 13.36
N LEU A 951 -30.84 -0.87 13.48
CA LEU A 951 -29.80 -1.91 13.54
C LEU A 951 -29.77 -2.59 14.91
N ARG A 952 -30.08 -3.89 14.94
CA ARG A 952 -29.93 -4.82 16.08
C ARG A 952 -29.09 -6.04 15.64
N PRO A 953 -28.56 -6.88 16.55
CA PRO A 953 -27.78 -8.07 16.18
C PRO A 953 -28.41 -9.00 15.13
N CYS A 954 -29.74 -9.16 15.10
CA CYS A 954 -30.39 -10.03 14.11
C CYS A 954 -30.27 -9.47 12.67
N GLU A 955 -30.35 -8.15 12.45
CA GLU A 955 -30.11 -7.56 11.13
C GLU A 955 -28.65 -7.73 10.73
N LEU A 956 -27.71 -7.58 11.67
CA LEU A 956 -26.30 -7.82 11.40
C LEU A 956 -26.02 -9.26 10.97
N ARG A 957 -26.70 -10.23 11.59
CA ARG A 957 -26.65 -11.64 11.17
C ARG A 957 -27.08 -11.78 9.71
N GLN A 958 -28.23 -11.21 9.35
CA GLN A 958 -28.75 -11.27 7.98
C GLN A 958 -27.78 -10.62 6.98
N MET A 959 -27.21 -9.45 7.32
CA MET A 959 -26.21 -8.80 6.50
C MET A 959 -24.95 -9.67 6.35
N GLY A 960 -24.50 -10.32 7.42
CA GLY A 960 -23.35 -11.21 7.42
C GLY A 960 -23.55 -12.42 6.52
N LEU A 961 -24.70 -13.10 6.64
CA LEU A 961 -25.09 -14.20 5.77
C LEU A 961 -25.20 -13.78 4.30
N ARG A 962 -25.78 -12.62 3.99
CA ARG A 962 -25.82 -12.09 2.61
C ARG A 962 -24.42 -11.82 2.06
N THR A 963 -23.52 -11.31 2.90
CA THR A 963 -22.11 -11.06 2.54
C THR A 963 -21.38 -12.36 2.21
N LEU A 964 -21.53 -13.38 3.07
CA LEU A 964 -20.92 -14.70 2.88
C LEU A 964 -21.51 -15.47 1.69
N ARG A 965 -22.83 -15.35 1.44
CA ARG A 965 -23.54 -16.01 0.33
C ARG A 965 -23.50 -15.22 -0.99
N ARG A 966 -22.90 -14.03 -0.99
CA ARG A 966 -22.85 -13.08 -2.13
C ARG A 966 -24.21 -12.79 -2.77
N GLN A 967 -25.27 -12.79 -1.96
CA GLN A 967 -26.57 -12.37 -2.48
C GLN A 967 -26.49 -10.87 -2.77
N ALA A 968 -26.67 -10.51 -4.04
CA ALA A 968 -26.74 -9.11 -4.45
C ALA A 968 -27.79 -8.43 -3.58
N SER A 969 -27.37 -7.45 -2.78
CA SER A 969 -28.37 -6.63 -2.10
C SER A 969 -29.06 -5.79 -3.14
N PRO A 970 -30.41 -5.76 -3.18
CA PRO A 970 -31.11 -4.78 -3.98
C PRO A 970 -30.63 -3.42 -3.48
N ARG A 971 -29.85 -2.72 -4.30
CA ARG A 971 -29.42 -1.37 -3.98
C ARG A 971 -30.68 -0.53 -3.91
N HIS A 972 -31.00 -0.02 -2.73
CA HIS A 972 -31.90 1.12 -2.64
C HIS A 972 -31.30 2.21 -3.52
N ALA A 973 -32.07 2.62 -4.53
CA ALA A 973 -31.80 3.82 -5.29
C ALA A 973 -31.56 4.93 -4.27
N ALA A 974 -30.31 5.38 -4.13
CA ALA A 974 -30.06 6.64 -3.48
C ALA A 974 -30.88 7.64 -4.29
N GLY A 975 -31.87 8.26 -3.66
CA GLY A 975 -32.76 9.25 -4.25
C GLY A 975 -31.95 10.43 -4.75
N HIS A 976 -31.39 10.28 -5.95
CA HIS A 976 -31.03 11.39 -6.80
C HIS A 976 -32.38 11.99 -7.18
N GLY A 977 -32.64 13.21 -6.71
CA GLY A 977 -33.88 13.91 -7.08
C GLY A 977 -34.06 13.88 -8.60
N ASN A 978 -35.31 13.91 -9.07
CA ASN A 978 -35.86 13.62 -10.41
C ASN A 978 -35.01 13.82 -11.70
N ARG A 979 -33.78 14.36 -11.71
CA ARG A 979 -32.92 14.65 -12.86
C ARG A 979 -31.40 14.60 -12.62
N SER A 980 -30.89 13.96 -11.56
CA SER A 980 -29.43 13.82 -11.34
C SER A 980 -28.91 12.38 -11.53
N PHE A 981 -27.67 12.27 -12.02
CA PHE A 981 -27.02 10.99 -12.27
C PHE A 981 -25.51 11.04 -12.00
N ARG A 982 -24.92 9.91 -11.66
CA ARG A 982 -23.48 9.76 -11.41
C ARG A 982 -22.78 8.99 -12.53
N LEU A 983 -21.68 9.54 -13.04
CA LEU A 983 -20.80 8.87 -14.01
C LEU A 983 -19.43 8.54 -13.38
N ALA A 984 -18.89 7.38 -13.70
CA ALA A 984 -17.51 7.00 -13.37
C ALA A 984 -16.73 6.55 -14.62
N THR A 985 -15.54 7.10 -14.85
CA THR A 985 -14.59 6.57 -15.83
C THR A 985 -13.40 5.90 -15.12
N TYR A 986 -12.98 4.72 -15.59
CA TYR A 986 -11.96 3.93 -14.93
C TYR A 986 -11.19 2.99 -15.88
N ASN A 987 -9.89 3.26 -16.04
CA ASN A 987 -8.96 2.30 -16.67
C ASN A 987 -8.67 1.16 -15.68
N VAL A 988 -9.04 -0.08 -16.05
CA VAL A 988 -9.01 -1.23 -15.14
C VAL A 988 -7.77 -2.10 -15.27
N HIS A 989 -6.86 -1.78 -16.20
CA HIS A 989 -5.60 -2.50 -16.43
C HIS A 989 -5.80 -4.03 -16.58
N SER A 990 -6.74 -4.44 -17.44
CA SER A 990 -7.14 -5.85 -17.63
C SER A 990 -7.58 -6.54 -16.35
N CYS A 991 -8.13 -5.78 -15.39
CA CYS A 991 -8.48 -6.21 -14.04
C CYS A 991 -7.31 -6.83 -13.25
N ILE A 992 -6.07 -6.60 -13.70
CA ILE A 992 -4.85 -7.06 -13.03
C ILE A 992 -4.37 -5.95 -12.11
N GLY A 993 -4.56 -6.16 -10.82
CA GLY A 993 -4.18 -5.18 -9.80
C GLY A 993 -2.68 -5.03 -9.67
N LEU A 994 -2.26 -4.03 -8.89
CA LEU A 994 -0.85 -3.79 -8.56
C LEU A 994 -0.23 -4.90 -7.69
N ASP A 995 -1.07 -5.81 -7.17
CA ASP A 995 -0.67 -7.07 -6.54
C ASP A 995 -0.43 -8.23 -7.55
N GLY A 996 -0.64 -7.96 -8.84
CA GLY A 996 -0.50 -8.88 -9.97
C GLY A 996 -1.57 -9.97 -9.99
N ARG A 997 -2.76 -9.72 -9.42
CA ARG A 997 -3.88 -10.66 -9.44
C ARG A 997 -4.96 -10.16 -10.39
N LEU A 998 -5.47 -11.07 -11.21
CA LEU A 998 -6.65 -10.86 -12.01
C LEU A 998 -7.88 -10.96 -11.11
N SER A 999 -8.72 -9.92 -11.04
CA SER A 999 -9.99 -9.96 -10.31
C SER A 999 -10.95 -8.88 -10.84
N PRO A 1000 -11.86 -9.24 -11.77
CA PRO A 1000 -12.91 -8.33 -12.24
C PRO A 1000 -13.87 -7.91 -11.11
N ARG A 1001 -14.17 -8.82 -10.18
CA ARG A 1001 -15.02 -8.53 -9.01
C ARG A 1001 -14.41 -7.46 -8.10
N ARG A 1002 -13.08 -7.40 -7.96
CA ARG A 1002 -12.41 -6.32 -7.22
C ARG A 1002 -12.65 -4.95 -7.86
N ILE A 1003 -12.66 -4.87 -9.18
CA ILE A 1003 -13.03 -3.64 -9.92
C ILE A 1003 -14.50 -3.30 -9.66
N ALA A 1004 -15.40 -4.28 -9.77
CA ALA A 1004 -16.82 -4.09 -9.48
C ALA A 1004 -17.06 -3.53 -8.07
N ARG A 1005 -16.32 -3.99 -7.04
CA ARG A 1005 -16.42 -3.41 -5.68
C ARG A 1005 -15.93 -1.96 -5.58
N VAL A 1006 -14.84 -1.61 -6.27
CA VAL A 1006 -14.37 -0.21 -6.33
C VAL A 1006 -15.46 0.69 -6.89
N LEU A 1007 -16.10 0.25 -7.98
CA LEU A 1007 -17.20 0.96 -8.62
C LEU A 1007 -18.45 0.95 -7.73
N ALA A 1008 -18.78 -0.18 -7.12
CA ALA A 1008 -19.88 -0.31 -6.18
C ALA A 1008 -19.75 0.71 -5.04
N ALA A 1009 -18.58 0.84 -4.42
CA ALA A 1009 -18.35 1.83 -3.36
C ALA A 1009 -18.55 3.29 -3.83
N ALA A 1010 -18.31 3.58 -5.11
CA ALA A 1010 -18.60 4.89 -5.71
C ALA A 1010 -20.08 5.07 -6.11
N ALA A 1011 -20.82 3.97 -6.25
CA ALA A 1011 -22.23 3.90 -6.66
C ALA A 1011 -22.57 4.74 -7.91
N PRO A 1012 -21.85 4.57 -9.04
CA PRO A 1012 -22.19 5.24 -10.29
C PRO A 1012 -23.46 4.67 -10.92
N ASP A 1013 -24.09 5.47 -11.76
CA ASP A 1013 -25.23 5.10 -12.60
C ASP A 1013 -24.79 4.70 -14.01
N ILE A 1014 -23.72 5.35 -14.48
CA ILE A 1014 -23.07 5.11 -15.78
C ILE A 1014 -21.57 4.87 -15.53
N VAL A 1015 -21.00 3.84 -16.15
CA VAL A 1015 -19.58 3.49 -16.00
C VAL A 1015 -18.92 3.37 -17.37
N ALA A 1016 -17.83 4.10 -17.59
CA ALA A 1016 -16.95 3.96 -18.74
C ALA A 1016 -15.66 3.23 -18.34
N LEU A 1017 -15.43 2.03 -18.88
CA LEU A 1017 -14.26 1.20 -18.58
C LEU A 1017 -13.31 1.12 -19.77
N GLN A 1018 -12.01 1.11 -19.48
CA GLN A 1018 -10.94 0.96 -20.47
C GLN A 1018 -10.02 -0.21 -20.10
N GLU A 1019 -9.39 -0.84 -21.11
CA GLU A 1019 -8.44 -1.94 -20.99
C GLU A 1019 -9.01 -3.31 -20.51
N LEU A 1020 -10.22 -3.67 -20.90
CA LEU A 1020 -10.83 -4.96 -20.55
C LEU A 1020 -10.35 -6.10 -21.47
N ASP A 1021 -10.10 -7.28 -20.92
CA ASP A 1021 -9.93 -8.53 -21.67
C ASP A 1021 -11.25 -9.30 -21.75
N VAL A 1022 -11.57 -9.87 -22.92
CA VAL A 1022 -12.67 -10.84 -23.12
C VAL A 1022 -12.10 -12.05 -23.87
N GLY A 1023 -12.25 -13.26 -23.30
CA GLY A 1023 -11.81 -14.51 -23.96
C GLY A 1023 -10.30 -14.69 -24.12
N ARG A 1024 -9.44 -13.85 -23.51
CA ARG A 1024 -7.98 -13.92 -23.67
C ARG A 1024 -7.33 -15.01 -22.84
N ARG A 1025 -6.35 -15.74 -23.40
CA ARG A 1025 -5.54 -16.72 -22.65
C ARG A 1025 -4.80 -16.08 -21.47
N ARG A 1026 -4.38 -14.82 -21.61
CA ARG A 1026 -3.69 -14.07 -20.54
C ARG A 1026 -4.59 -13.73 -19.35
N SER A 1027 -5.91 -13.72 -19.54
CA SER A 1027 -6.92 -13.52 -18.49
C SER A 1027 -7.63 -14.83 -18.13
N GLU A 1028 -7.04 -15.99 -18.48
CA GLU A 1028 -7.65 -17.31 -18.24
C GLU A 1028 -9.03 -17.44 -18.90
N PHE A 1029 -9.21 -16.80 -20.07
CA PHE A 1029 -10.44 -16.79 -20.87
C PHE A 1029 -11.64 -16.12 -20.17
N VAL A 1030 -11.40 -15.33 -19.13
CA VAL A 1030 -12.44 -14.60 -18.40
C VAL A 1030 -12.99 -13.45 -19.23
N ASP A 1031 -14.32 -13.38 -19.37
CA ASP A 1031 -15.05 -12.19 -19.81
C ASP A 1031 -15.17 -11.19 -18.66
N GLN A 1032 -14.29 -10.19 -18.67
CA GLN A 1032 -14.20 -9.21 -17.58
C GLN A 1032 -15.36 -8.22 -17.61
N ALA A 1033 -15.85 -7.86 -18.79
CA ALA A 1033 -16.89 -6.86 -18.96
C ALA A 1033 -18.22 -7.38 -18.39
N THR A 1034 -18.60 -8.60 -18.78
CA THR A 1034 -19.84 -9.24 -18.32
C THR A 1034 -19.82 -9.47 -16.81
N GLN A 1035 -18.70 -9.97 -16.25
CA GLN A 1035 -18.61 -10.18 -14.79
C GLN A 1035 -18.76 -8.89 -13.97
N ILE A 1036 -18.22 -7.77 -14.46
CA ILE A 1036 -18.37 -6.47 -13.78
C ILE A 1036 -19.82 -5.99 -13.89
N ALA A 1037 -20.44 -6.14 -15.06
CA ALA A 1037 -21.83 -5.74 -15.29
C ALA A 1037 -22.83 -6.53 -14.41
N GLU A 1038 -22.68 -7.85 -14.34
CA GLU A 1038 -23.48 -8.71 -13.47
C GLU A 1038 -23.30 -8.33 -11.98
N ALA A 1039 -22.06 -8.09 -11.55
CA ALA A 1039 -21.77 -7.72 -10.16
C ALA A 1039 -22.33 -6.33 -9.78
N LEU A 1040 -22.49 -5.42 -10.75
CA LEU A 1040 -23.09 -4.10 -10.56
C LEU A 1040 -24.59 -4.07 -10.87
N ASN A 1041 -25.16 -5.16 -11.41
CA ASN A 1041 -26.52 -5.24 -11.95
C ASN A 1041 -26.83 -4.13 -12.98
N MET A 1042 -25.96 -4.00 -13.98
CA MET A 1042 -26.03 -2.99 -15.05
C MET A 1042 -26.10 -3.64 -16.44
N GLN A 1043 -26.69 -2.94 -17.40
CA GLN A 1043 -26.60 -3.26 -18.82
C GLN A 1043 -25.21 -2.87 -19.36
N LEU A 1044 -24.76 -3.52 -20.44
CA LEU A 1044 -23.39 -3.40 -20.97
C LEU A 1044 -23.39 -3.32 -22.50
N HIS A 1045 -22.57 -2.41 -23.05
CA HIS A 1045 -22.02 -2.54 -24.40
C HIS A 1045 -20.49 -2.59 -24.32
N PHE A 1046 -19.89 -3.59 -24.97
CA PHE A 1046 -18.44 -3.78 -25.09
C PHE A 1046 -18.02 -3.65 -26.56
N HIS A 1047 -16.86 -3.04 -26.81
CA HIS A 1047 -16.25 -3.02 -28.12
C HIS A 1047 -14.77 -3.37 -28.04
N SER A 1048 -14.38 -4.37 -28.84
CA SER A 1048 -13.00 -4.80 -29.01
C SER A 1048 -12.23 -3.84 -29.91
N SER A 1049 -11.18 -3.22 -29.37
CA SER A 1049 -10.21 -2.43 -30.15
C SER A 1049 -9.16 -3.31 -30.83
N PHE A 1050 -9.02 -4.58 -30.41
CA PHE A 1050 -8.09 -5.58 -30.96
C PHE A 1050 -8.70 -6.98 -30.89
N GLN A 1051 -8.78 -7.68 -32.04
CA GLN A 1051 -9.28 -9.06 -32.12
C GLN A 1051 -8.24 -9.97 -32.77
N VAL A 1052 -7.91 -11.10 -32.13
CA VAL A 1052 -7.14 -12.21 -32.71
C VAL A 1052 -7.87 -13.50 -32.34
N GLU A 1053 -8.43 -14.19 -33.33
CA GLU A 1053 -9.30 -15.37 -33.14
C GLU A 1053 -10.50 -15.04 -32.23
N GLU A 1054 -10.65 -15.73 -31.09
CA GLU A 1054 -11.69 -15.50 -30.08
C GLU A 1054 -11.25 -14.56 -28.93
N GLU A 1055 -10.03 -13.99 -29.00
CA GLU A 1055 -9.48 -13.09 -27.98
C GLU A 1055 -9.76 -11.60 -28.30
N GLU A 1056 -10.42 -10.90 -27.37
CA GLU A 1056 -10.81 -9.49 -27.52
C GLU A 1056 -10.21 -8.60 -26.41
N TYR A 1057 -9.90 -7.34 -26.76
CA TYR A 1057 -9.44 -6.33 -25.80
C TYR A 1057 -9.98 -4.94 -26.16
N GLY A 1058 -10.56 -4.22 -25.21
CA GLY A 1058 -11.16 -2.93 -25.52
C GLY A 1058 -11.87 -2.21 -24.37
N ASN A 1059 -12.90 -1.44 -24.75
CA ASN A 1059 -13.61 -0.51 -23.89
C ASN A 1059 -15.07 -0.94 -23.68
N ALA A 1060 -15.64 -0.59 -22.53
CA ALA A 1060 -17.05 -0.85 -22.23
C ALA A 1060 -17.76 0.38 -21.68
N ILE A 1061 -19.06 0.48 -21.93
CA ILE A 1061 -19.96 1.37 -21.20
C ILE A 1061 -21.04 0.53 -20.54
N LEU A 1062 -21.25 0.77 -19.25
CA LEU A 1062 -22.28 0.14 -18.44
C LEU A 1062 -23.26 1.19 -17.95
N SER A 1063 -24.54 0.85 -17.86
CA SER A 1063 -25.57 1.76 -17.37
C SER A 1063 -26.66 1.00 -16.62
N ARG A 1064 -27.23 1.63 -15.57
CA ARG A 1064 -28.50 1.19 -14.98
C ARG A 1064 -29.71 1.55 -15.86
N PHE A 1065 -29.55 2.58 -16.69
CA PHE A 1065 -30.56 3.06 -17.61
C PHE A 1065 -30.47 2.31 -18.95
N PRO A 1066 -31.54 2.29 -19.77
CA PRO A 1066 -31.48 1.77 -21.13
C PRO A 1066 -30.35 2.46 -21.91
N LEU A 1067 -29.48 1.67 -22.54
CA LEU A 1067 -28.44 2.17 -23.44
C LEU A 1067 -28.57 1.56 -24.84
N HIS A 1068 -28.28 2.35 -25.86
CA HIS A 1068 -28.32 1.97 -27.27
C HIS A 1068 -26.98 2.31 -27.93
N LEU A 1069 -26.34 1.30 -28.53
CA LEU A 1069 -25.12 1.51 -29.30
C LEU A 1069 -25.39 2.39 -30.54
N LYS A 1070 -24.68 3.51 -30.66
CA LYS A 1070 -24.71 4.37 -31.85
C LYS A 1070 -23.53 4.06 -32.76
N GLN A 1071 -22.32 3.99 -32.18
CA GLN A 1071 -21.11 3.69 -32.94
C GLN A 1071 -20.04 3.02 -32.09
N ALA A 1072 -19.26 2.16 -32.70
CA ALA A 1072 -18.02 1.66 -32.13
C ALA A 1072 -16.99 1.43 -33.24
N GLY A 1073 -15.75 1.84 -33.02
CA GLY A 1073 -14.73 1.74 -34.05
C GLY A 1073 -13.31 2.00 -33.58
N GLY A 1074 -12.35 1.52 -34.39
CA GLY A 1074 -10.92 1.77 -34.20
C GLY A 1074 -10.54 3.21 -34.55
N LEU A 1075 -9.60 3.77 -33.79
CA LEU A 1075 -9.04 5.10 -34.00
C LEU A 1075 -7.72 5.01 -34.77
N PRO A 1076 -7.33 6.06 -35.53
CA PRO A 1076 -6.14 6.03 -36.39
C PRO A 1076 -4.84 5.79 -35.60
N GLY A 1077 -4.05 4.80 -36.04
CA GLY A 1077 -2.73 4.45 -35.50
C GLY A 1077 -1.56 5.01 -36.33
N SER A 1078 -0.35 4.96 -35.78
CA SER A 1078 0.85 5.51 -36.45
C SER A 1078 1.78 4.46 -37.08
N HIS A 1079 1.81 3.21 -36.59
CA HIS A 1079 2.72 2.16 -37.08
C HIS A 1079 2.13 0.73 -36.99
N PRO A 1080 2.46 -0.18 -37.92
CA PRO A 1080 2.15 -1.61 -37.79
C PRO A 1080 2.82 -2.21 -36.55
N GLY A 1081 2.04 -2.87 -35.68
CA GLY A 1081 2.53 -3.53 -34.45
C GLY A 1081 2.37 -2.74 -33.14
N GLN A 1082 1.75 -1.56 -33.18
CA GLN A 1082 1.25 -0.88 -31.97
C GLN A 1082 -0.14 -1.42 -31.60
N GLU A 1083 -0.47 -1.39 -30.30
CA GLU A 1083 -1.79 -1.79 -29.80
C GLU A 1083 -2.86 -0.83 -30.35
N PRO A 1084 -3.84 -1.32 -31.12
CA PRO A 1084 -4.89 -0.48 -31.69
C PRO A 1084 -5.81 0.09 -30.61
N ARG A 1085 -6.23 1.33 -30.82
CA ARG A 1085 -7.10 2.10 -29.92
C ARG A 1085 -8.48 2.24 -30.54
N GLY A 1086 -9.49 2.46 -29.72
CA GLY A 1086 -10.87 2.56 -30.17
C GLY A 1086 -11.72 3.48 -29.31
N ALA A 1087 -12.92 3.78 -29.80
CA ALA A 1087 -13.94 4.51 -29.08
C ALA A 1087 -15.30 3.80 -29.17
N LEU A 1088 -16.12 4.06 -28.17
CA LEU A 1088 -17.46 3.51 -28.02
C LEU A 1088 -18.43 4.64 -27.72
N TRP A 1089 -19.43 4.84 -28.57
CA TRP A 1089 -20.48 5.84 -28.42
C TRP A 1089 -21.83 5.15 -28.23
N VAL A 1090 -22.45 5.44 -27.09
CA VAL A 1090 -23.80 4.97 -26.74
C VAL A 1090 -24.70 6.14 -26.43
N GLU A 1091 -25.97 5.98 -26.74
CA GLU A 1091 -27.07 6.83 -26.30
C GLU A 1091 -27.70 6.20 -25.05
N ILE A 1092 -27.93 7.00 -24.01
CA ILE A 1092 -28.50 6.56 -22.73
C ILE A 1092 -29.77 7.36 -22.45
N ASP A 1093 -30.88 6.66 -22.21
CA ASP A 1093 -32.16 7.31 -21.87
C ASP A 1093 -32.28 7.50 -20.36
N ILE A 1094 -32.16 8.76 -19.91
CA ILE A 1094 -32.36 9.16 -18.52
C ILE A 1094 -33.73 9.85 -18.43
N GLU A 1095 -34.76 9.08 -18.05
CA GLU A 1095 -36.12 9.56 -17.82
C GLU A 1095 -36.70 10.39 -19.00
N GLY A 1096 -36.46 9.95 -20.23
CA GLY A 1096 -36.90 10.60 -21.46
C GLY A 1096 -35.93 11.64 -22.02
N THR A 1097 -34.78 11.85 -21.38
CA THR A 1097 -33.69 12.70 -21.90
C THR A 1097 -32.60 11.81 -22.51
N SER A 1098 -32.33 12.00 -23.79
CA SER A 1098 -31.27 11.27 -24.50
C SER A 1098 -29.89 11.87 -24.20
N LEU A 1099 -29.03 11.11 -23.52
CA LEU A 1099 -27.65 11.48 -23.21
C LEU A 1099 -26.67 10.72 -24.09
N GLN A 1100 -25.78 11.44 -24.78
CA GLN A 1100 -24.74 10.83 -25.61
C GLN A 1100 -23.45 10.65 -24.79
N VAL A 1101 -22.96 9.41 -24.66
CA VAL A 1101 -21.72 9.10 -23.92
C VAL A 1101 -20.72 8.43 -24.84
N ILE A 1102 -19.53 9.03 -24.93
CA ILE A 1102 -18.39 8.53 -25.71
C ILE A 1102 -17.26 8.15 -24.75
N ASN A 1103 -16.85 6.88 -24.78
CA ASN A 1103 -15.74 6.31 -24.02
C ASN A 1103 -14.55 6.00 -24.95
N THR A 1104 -13.34 6.40 -24.58
CA THR A 1104 -12.13 6.12 -25.37
C THR A 1104 -10.88 5.83 -24.53
N HIS A 1105 -9.88 5.23 -25.16
CA HIS A 1105 -8.53 5.07 -24.63
C HIS A 1105 -7.52 5.45 -25.72
N LEU A 1106 -6.76 6.54 -25.53
CA LEU A 1106 -5.87 7.09 -26.56
C LEU A 1106 -4.44 6.52 -26.50
N GLY A 1107 -3.72 6.66 -27.61
CA GLY A 1107 -2.34 6.18 -27.76
C GLY A 1107 -1.30 6.89 -26.89
N LEU A 1108 -0.10 6.30 -26.80
CA LEU A 1108 0.99 6.85 -25.97
C LEU A 1108 1.81 7.93 -26.69
N SER A 1109 1.73 8.02 -28.03
CA SER A 1109 2.44 9.03 -28.82
C SER A 1109 1.65 10.34 -28.94
N PRO A 1110 2.26 11.52 -28.69
CA PRO A 1110 1.59 12.81 -28.90
C PRO A 1110 1.02 13.01 -30.31
N VAL A 1111 1.73 12.55 -31.35
CA VAL A 1111 1.29 12.69 -32.75
C VAL A 1111 0.08 11.81 -33.03
N GLU A 1112 0.09 10.59 -32.52
CA GLU A 1112 -1.02 9.64 -32.64
C GLU A 1112 -2.27 10.19 -31.97
N ARG A 1113 -2.15 10.62 -30.71
CA ARG A 1113 -3.28 11.19 -29.96
C ARG A 1113 -3.91 12.39 -30.66
N MET A 1114 -3.12 13.25 -31.31
CA MET A 1114 -3.66 14.39 -32.06
C MET A 1114 -4.52 13.95 -33.25
N ARG A 1115 -4.12 12.88 -33.96
CA ARG A 1115 -4.93 12.30 -35.05
C ARG A 1115 -6.21 11.66 -34.51
N GLN A 1116 -6.10 10.94 -33.40
CA GLN A 1116 -7.24 10.30 -32.74
C GLN A 1116 -8.25 11.33 -32.21
N VAL A 1117 -7.77 12.43 -31.64
CA VAL A 1117 -8.66 13.54 -31.21
C VAL A 1117 -9.28 14.26 -32.39
N ALA A 1118 -8.55 14.47 -33.49
CA ALA A 1118 -9.15 15.04 -34.70
C ALA A 1118 -10.28 14.17 -35.25
N GLU A 1119 -10.12 12.84 -35.24
CA GLU A 1119 -11.15 11.87 -35.60
C GLU A 1119 -12.37 11.95 -34.67
N LEU A 1120 -12.15 11.91 -33.35
CA LEU A 1120 -13.22 11.99 -32.34
C LEU A 1120 -14.01 13.30 -32.40
N LEU A 1121 -13.35 14.42 -32.77
CA LEU A 1121 -14.01 15.72 -32.95
C LEU A 1121 -14.67 15.87 -34.33
N GLY A 1122 -14.47 14.90 -35.23
CA GLY A 1122 -14.91 14.91 -36.62
C GLY A 1122 -16.38 14.53 -36.84
N PRO A 1123 -16.81 14.42 -38.13
CA PRO A 1123 -18.21 14.18 -38.51
C PRO A 1123 -18.71 12.77 -38.19
N GLU A 1124 -17.82 11.80 -38.00
CA GLU A 1124 -18.20 10.43 -37.65
C GLU A 1124 -18.50 10.25 -36.15
N TRP A 1125 -18.15 11.24 -35.31
CA TRP A 1125 -18.25 11.13 -33.84
C TRP A 1125 -18.95 12.37 -33.25
N LEU A 1126 -18.22 13.26 -32.58
CA LEU A 1126 -18.82 14.40 -31.87
C LEU A 1126 -19.52 15.42 -32.78
N SER A 1127 -19.19 15.47 -34.07
CA SER A 1127 -19.88 16.34 -35.03
C SER A 1127 -20.89 15.58 -35.89
N HIS A 1128 -21.22 14.33 -35.53
CA HIS A 1128 -22.24 13.55 -36.22
C HIS A 1128 -23.64 14.15 -35.99
N PRO A 1129 -24.53 14.19 -37.00
CA PRO A 1129 -25.88 14.77 -36.84
C PRO A 1129 -26.71 14.16 -35.71
N ASP A 1130 -26.53 12.86 -35.46
CA ASP A 1130 -27.24 12.15 -34.37
C ASP A 1130 -26.60 12.37 -32.99
N CYS A 1131 -25.38 12.93 -32.91
CA CYS A 1131 -24.73 13.26 -31.64
C CYS A 1131 -25.25 14.60 -31.14
N THR A 1132 -26.46 14.57 -30.58
CA THR A 1132 -27.15 15.76 -30.07
C THR A 1132 -26.86 15.99 -28.58
N SER A 1133 -26.82 17.25 -28.16
CA SER A 1133 -26.67 17.64 -26.75
C SER A 1133 -27.83 17.10 -25.90
N PRO A 1134 -27.62 16.59 -24.67
CA PRO A 1134 -26.37 16.56 -23.89
C PRO A 1134 -25.33 15.49 -24.30
N VAL A 1135 -24.05 15.87 -24.30
CA VAL A 1135 -22.89 15.02 -24.65
C VAL A 1135 -21.82 14.95 -23.56
N ILE A 1136 -21.30 13.75 -23.32
CA ILE A 1136 -20.12 13.46 -22.50
C ILE A 1136 -19.07 12.70 -23.30
N LEU A 1137 -17.82 13.19 -23.27
CA LEU A 1137 -16.63 12.48 -23.75
C LEU A 1137 -15.72 12.15 -22.57
N CYS A 1138 -15.39 10.87 -22.35
CA CYS A 1138 -14.58 10.44 -21.22
C CYS A 1138 -13.64 9.27 -21.53
N GLY A 1139 -12.68 9.03 -20.63
CA GLY A 1139 -11.77 7.89 -20.71
C GLY A 1139 -10.34 8.22 -20.31
N ASP A 1140 -9.40 7.36 -20.73
CA ASP A 1140 -7.96 7.55 -20.53
C ASP A 1140 -7.34 8.16 -21.79
N PHE A 1141 -6.95 9.43 -21.69
CA PHE A 1141 -6.37 10.18 -22.81
C PHE A 1141 -4.86 10.08 -22.88
N ASN A 1142 -4.19 9.45 -21.90
CA ASN A 1142 -2.73 9.40 -21.80
C ASN A 1142 -2.05 10.79 -21.90
N ALA A 1143 -2.76 11.86 -21.54
CA ALA A 1143 -2.33 13.24 -21.69
C ALA A 1143 -2.83 14.15 -20.56
N GLY A 1144 -1.99 15.10 -20.13
CA GLY A 1144 -2.33 16.06 -19.08
C GLY A 1144 -3.02 17.33 -19.58
N PRO A 1145 -3.54 18.19 -18.68
CA PRO A 1145 -4.26 19.44 -19.03
C PRO A 1145 -3.45 20.53 -19.75
N ARG A 1146 -2.14 20.35 -19.96
CA ARG A 1146 -1.26 21.30 -20.69
C ARG A 1146 -0.90 20.82 -22.10
N SER A 1147 -1.67 19.88 -22.61
CA SER A 1147 -1.36 19.20 -23.87
C SER A 1147 -2.20 19.76 -25.00
N ARG A 1148 -1.66 19.77 -26.21
CA ARG A 1148 -2.35 20.33 -27.38
C ARG A 1148 -3.71 19.65 -27.65
N MET A 1149 -3.85 18.35 -27.38
CA MET A 1149 -5.15 17.69 -27.54
C MET A 1149 -6.19 18.19 -26.54
N TYR A 1150 -5.75 18.51 -25.32
CA TYR A 1150 -6.63 19.03 -24.30
C TYR A 1150 -7.19 20.39 -24.74
N ASP A 1151 -6.35 21.24 -25.33
CA ASP A 1151 -6.78 22.52 -25.91
C ASP A 1151 -7.78 22.35 -27.06
N GLU A 1152 -7.61 21.35 -27.93
CA GLU A 1152 -8.54 21.08 -29.03
C GLU A 1152 -9.92 20.60 -28.53
N ILE A 1153 -9.96 19.71 -27.54
CA ILE A 1153 -11.22 19.22 -26.95
C ILE A 1153 -11.92 20.35 -26.18
N THR A 1154 -11.17 21.13 -25.41
CA THR A 1154 -11.73 22.20 -24.57
C THR A 1154 -12.31 23.40 -25.34
N ARG A 1155 -12.07 23.47 -26.66
CA ARG A 1155 -12.77 24.41 -27.54
C ARG A 1155 -14.24 24.05 -27.76
N LYS A 1156 -14.61 22.77 -27.65
CA LYS A 1156 -15.99 22.27 -27.89
C LYS A 1156 -16.70 21.87 -26.60
N LEU A 1157 -15.98 21.21 -25.69
CA LEU A 1157 -16.51 20.71 -24.41
C LEU A 1157 -15.77 21.39 -23.26
N TYR A 1158 -16.34 21.46 -22.06
CA TYR A 1158 -15.60 21.94 -20.89
C TYR A 1158 -15.11 20.76 -20.03
N ASP A 1159 -14.04 21.02 -19.27
CA ASP A 1159 -13.50 20.06 -18.32
C ASP A 1159 -14.27 20.09 -17.00
N VAL A 1160 -14.89 18.97 -16.64
CA VAL A 1160 -15.74 18.89 -15.44
C VAL A 1160 -14.97 19.08 -14.14
N GLN A 1161 -13.66 18.78 -14.09
CA GLN A 1161 -12.85 19.01 -12.89
C GLN A 1161 -12.61 20.50 -12.60
N LEU A 1162 -12.92 21.38 -13.56
CA LEU A 1162 -12.83 22.84 -13.41
C LEU A 1162 -14.21 23.50 -13.21
N ALA A 1163 -15.30 22.72 -13.26
CA ALA A 1163 -16.66 23.26 -13.23
C ALA A 1163 -17.18 23.56 -11.80
N VAL A 1164 -16.67 22.86 -10.79
CA VAL A 1164 -17.12 23.00 -9.40
C VAL A 1164 -16.27 24.02 -8.65
N GLU A 1165 -16.90 25.06 -8.11
CA GLU A 1165 -16.21 26.09 -7.32
C GLU A 1165 -15.55 25.49 -6.07
N GLY A 1166 -14.29 25.86 -5.82
CA GLY A 1166 -13.50 25.34 -4.69
C GLY A 1166 -12.95 23.91 -4.86
N HIS A 1167 -13.32 23.19 -5.93
CA HIS A 1167 -12.72 21.89 -6.23
C HIS A 1167 -11.29 22.06 -6.79
N LYS A 1168 -10.33 21.34 -6.21
CA LYS A 1168 -8.97 21.26 -6.74
C LYS A 1168 -8.84 20.03 -7.65
N PRO A 1169 -8.49 20.19 -8.94
CA PRO A 1169 -8.35 19.07 -9.88
C PRO A 1169 -7.45 17.96 -9.34
N GLN A 1170 -7.90 16.72 -9.51
CA GLN A 1170 -7.31 15.55 -8.89
C GLN A 1170 -6.61 14.65 -9.91
N ARG A 1171 -5.47 14.10 -9.50
CA ARG A 1171 -4.69 13.13 -10.27
C ARG A 1171 -5.22 11.73 -10.04
N THR A 1172 -5.29 10.96 -11.12
CA THR A 1172 -5.83 9.60 -11.17
C THR A 1172 -4.72 8.55 -11.35
N TRP A 1173 -3.60 8.90 -11.98
CA TRP A 1173 -2.45 8.01 -12.21
C TRP A 1173 -1.16 8.55 -11.58
N PHE A 1174 -0.24 7.76 -11.03
CA PHE A 1174 -0.29 6.33 -10.74
C PHE A 1174 -0.91 6.10 -9.35
N SER A 1175 -1.77 5.11 -9.16
CA SER A 1175 -2.60 4.98 -7.96
C SER A 1175 -1.80 4.84 -6.64
N ARG A 1176 -0.55 4.35 -6.67
CA ARG A 1176 0.35 4.35 -5.48
C ARG A 1176 0.87 5.74 -5.10
N ALA A 1177 1.09 6.60 -6.10
CA ALA A 1177 1.58 7.96 -5.95
C ALA A 1177 1.00 8.81 -7.10
N PRO A 1178 -0.19 9.43 -6.94
CA PRO A 1178 -0.85 10.13 -8.02
C PRO A 1178 -0.04 11.34 -8.50
N VAL A 1179 0.56 11.21 -9.68
CA VAL A 1179 1.52 12.16 -10.28
C VAL A 1179 0.96 12.87 -11.52
N ARG A 1180 0.02 12.27 -12.24
CA ARG A 1180 -0.58 12.82 -13.46
C ARG A 1180 -2.10 12.68 -13.48
N ARG A 1181 -2.71 13.58 -14.23
CA ARG A 1181 -4.14 13.61 -14.54
C ARG A 1181 -4.29 13.29 -16.02
N ILE A 1182 -4.53 12.02 -16.33
CA ILE A 1182 -4.61 11.51 -17.71
C ILE A 1182 -5.98 10.94 -18.04
N ASP A 1183 -6.76 10.58 -17.02
CA ASP A 1183 -8.18 10.29 -17.15
C ASP A 1183 -8.98 11.60 -17.09
N HIS A 1184 -9.86 11.79 -18.06
CA HIS A 1184 -10.67 13.01 -18.18
C HIS A 1184 -12.14 12.70 -18.44
N VAL A 1185 -12.99 13.62 -18.02
CA VAL A 1185 -14.39 13.70 -18.40
C VAL A 1185 -14.62 15.12 -18.91
N PHE A 1186 -15.09 15.23 -20.14
CA PHE A 1186 -15.47 16.47 -20.79
C PHE A 1186 -16.97 16.43 -21.07
N ALA A 1187 -17.65 17.54 -20.82
CA ALA A 1187 -19.09 17.66 -21.02
C ALA A 1187 -19.43 18.92 -21.81
N ASP A 1188 -20.55 18.92 -22.53
CA ASP A 1188 -21.08 20.15 -23.09
C ASP A 1188 -21.81 20.99 -22.01
N ARG A 1189 -22.10 22.25 -22.33
CA ARG A 1189 -22.68 23.23 -21.39
C ARG A 1189 -24.11 22.95 -20.93
N SER A 1190 -24.82 22.01 -21.53
CA SER A 1190 -26.18 21.62 -21.10
C SER A 1190 -26.19 20.77 -19.83
N LEU A 1191 -25.02 20.24 -19.43
CA LEU A 1191 -24.84 19.47 -18.22
C LEU A 1191 -24.26 20.34 -17.11
N HIS A 1192 -24.89 20.35 -15.94
CA HIS A 1192 -24.37 20.98 -14.74
C HIS A 1192 -23.64 19.95 -13.87
N VAL A 1193 -22.44 20.28 -13.37
CA VAL A 1193 -21.65 19.39 -12.50
C VAL A 1193 -21.82 19.82 -11.06
N SER A 1194 -22.42 18.96 -10.24
CA SER A 1194 -22.63 19.24 -8.81
C SER A 1194 -21.45 18.80 -7.95
N GLN A 1195 -20.79 17.69 -8.30
CA GLN A 1195 -19.67 17.17 -7.52
C GLN A 1195 -18.66 16.40 -8.39
N VAL A 1196 -17.37 16.50 -8.03
CA VAL A 1196 -16.28 15.71 -8.63
C VAL A 1196 -15.45 15.06 -7.52
N SER A 1197 -15.12 13.77 -7.66
CA SER A 1197 -14.27 13.07 -6.71
C SER A 1197 -13.41 11.97 -7.35
N VAL A 1198 -12.24 11.70 -6.75
CA VAL A 1198 -11.39 10.56 -7.10
C VAL A 1198 -11.24 9.67 -5.86
N PRO A 1199 -11.98 8.54 -5.76
CA PRO A 1199 -11.90 7.60 -4.64
C PRO A 1199 -10.49 6.98 -4.48
N ARG A 1200 -9.76 7.33 -3.41
CA ARG A 1200 -8.37 6.89 -3.15
C ARG A 1200 -8.25 5.81 -2.05
N THR A 1201 -9.21 4.91 -1.98
CA THR A 1201 -9.22 3.79 -1.04
C THR A 1201 -8.04 2.84 -1.29
N ARG A 1202 -7.65 2.04 -0.29
CA ARG A 1202 -6.64 0.98 -0.46
C ARG A 1202 -7.07 -0.04 -1.51
N LEU A 1203 -8.37 -0.34 -1.58
CA LEU A 1203 -8.94 -1.22 -2.58
C LEU A 1203 -8.67 -0.67 -4.00
N ALA A 1204 -9.06 0.58 -4.27
CA ALA A 1204 -8.83 1.22 -5.56
C ALA A 1204 -7.33 1.29 -5.90
N ARG A 1205 -6.48 1.60 -4.92
CA ARG A 1205 -5.01 1.63 -5.08
C ARG A 1205 -4.42 0.26 -5.46
N THR A 1206 -5.07 -0.82 -5.05
CA THR A 1206 -4.60 -2.18 -5.36
C THR A 1206 -5.23 -2.69 -6.65
N ALA A 1207 -6.45 -2.24 -6.97
CA ALA A 1207 -7.28 -2.78 -8.03
C ALA A 1207 -6.82 -2.40 -9.44
N SER A 1208 -6.34 -1.17 -9.62
CA SER A 1208 -5.77 -0.67 -10.87
C SER A 1208 -4.59 0.26 -10.57
N ASP A 1209 -3.76 0.53 -11.58
CA ASP A 1209 -2.79 1.61 -11.57
C ASP A 1209 -3.41 3.00 -11.76
N HIS A 1210 -4.70 3.06 -12.09
CA HIS A 1210 -5.51 4.28 -12.07
C HIS A 1210 -6.42 4.33 -10.83
N PHE A 1211 -6.91 5.52 -10.50
CA PHE A 1211 -8.07 5.72 -9.64
C PHE A 1211 -9.29 6.10 -10.50
N PRO A 1212 -10.51 5.63 -10.17
CA PRO A 1212 -11.70 6.05 -10.89
C PRO A 1212 -11.94 7.56 -10.72
N LEU A 1213 -12.37 8.21 -11.79
CA LEU A 1213 -12.85 9.60 -11.76
C LEU A 1213 -14.38 9.59 -11.75
N VAL A 1214 -14.96 10.11 -10.67
CA VAL A 1214 -16.41 10.09 -10.41
C VAL A 1214 -16.97 11.50 -10.44
N VAL A 1215 -18.08 11.67 -11.16
CA VAL A 1215 -18.71 12.97 -11.44
C VAL A 1215 -20.22 12.86 -11.26
N ASP A 1216 -20.79 13.81 -10.53
CA ASP A 1216 -22.24 13.96 -10.35
C ASP A 1216 -22.76 15.07 -11.26
N PHE A 1217 -23.78 14.75 -12.05
CA PHE A 1217 -24.40 15.64 -13.02
C PHE A 1217 -25.87 15.92 -12.69
N GLU A 1218 -26.33 17.09 -13.10
CA GLU A 1218 -27.74 17.52 -13.08
C GLU A 1218 -28.16 17.92 -14.50
N LEU A 1219 -29.33 17.44 -14.93
CA LEU A 1219 -29.92 17.80 -16.23
C LEU A 1219 -30.80 19.05 -16.11
N GLU A 1220 -30.61 20.02 -17.00
CA GLU A 1220 -31.50 21.20 -17.10
C GLU A 1220 -32.90 20.82 -17.59
N ALA A 1221 -33.91 21.60 -17.20
CA ALA A 1221 -35.27 21.38 -17.64
C ALA A 1221 -35.50 21.86 -19.07
N ALA A 1222 -35.89 20.95 -19.96
CA ALA A 1222 -36.51 21.36 -21.23
C ALA A 1222 -37.79 22.14 -20.94
N GLU A 1223 -37.83 23.42 -21.32
CA GLU A 1223 -39.08 24.18 -21.38
C GLU A 1223 -40.03 23.44 -22.33
N ARG A 1224 -41.15 22.93 -21.80
CA ARG A 1224 -42.22 22.43 -22.68
C ARG A 1224 -42.71 23.63 -23.49
N PRO A 1225 -42.83 23.53 -24.83
CA PRO A 1225 -43.41 24.61 -25.60
C PRO A 1225 -44.82 24.86 -25.08
N HIS A 1226 -45.12 26.11 -24.73
CA HIS A 1226 -46.46 26.59 -24.42
C HIS A 1226 -47.39 26.20 -25.57
N HIS A 1227 -48.16 25.14 -25.38
CA HIS A 1227 -49.33 24.89 -26.21
C HIS A 1227 -50.40 25.87 -25.74
N ASP A 1228 -50.64 26.91 -26.53
CA ASP A 1228 -51.84 27.74 -26.42
C ASP A 1228 -53.06 26.82 -26.36
N SER A 1229 -53.67 26.73 -25.18
CA SER A 1229 -54.95 26.08 -24.99
C SER A 1229 -56.04 27.01 -25.53
N ALA A 1230 -56.28 26.91 -26.84
CA ALA A 1230 -57.56 27.32 -27.39
C ALA A 1230 -58.64 26.38 -26.85
N ALA A 1231 -59.68 26.98 -26.26
CA ALA A 1231 -60.82 26.31 -25.68
C ALA A 1231 -61.50 25.36 -26.67
N VAL A 1232 -61.73 24.12 -26.25
CA VAL A 1232 -62.78 23.25 -26.79
C VAL A 1232 -63.45 22.55 -25.61
N GLU A 1233 -64.68 22.98 -25.35
CA GLU A 1233 -65.68 22.22 -24.59
C GLU A 1233 -66.03 20.93 -25.34
N GLU A 1234 -66.10 19.79 -24.64
CA GLU A 1234 -67.04 18.70 -24.92
C GLU A 1234 -66.99 17.71 -23.75
N ARG A 1235 -67.98 17.74 -22.86
CA ARG A 1235 -69.17 16.85 -22.84
C ARG A 1235 -68.85 15.38 -22.59
N ASP A 1236 -69.15 15.02 -21.35
CA ASP A 1236 -69.52 13.70 -20.84
C ASP A 1236 -70.59 13.02 -21.74
N PRO A 1237 -70.42 11.72 -22.05
CA PRO A 1237 -71.56 10.84 -22.09
C PRO A 1237 -71.30 9.50 -21.38
N ALA A 1238 -71.88 9.42 -20.19
CA ALA A 1238 -73.06 8.61 -19.91
C ALA A 1238 -72.90 7.16 -19.45
N SER A 1239 -73.54 6.93 -18.31
CA SER A 1239 -74.23 5.71 -17.88
C SER A 1239 -74.96 4.97 -19.01
N VAL A 1240 -74.61 3.70 -19.25
CA VAL A 1240 -75.53 2.58 -19.49
C VAL A 1240 -74.81 1.27 -19.07
N SER A 1241 -75.50 0.47 -18.26
CA SER A 1241 -75.27 -0.92 -17.80
C SER A 1241 -74.04 -1.24 -16.95
#